data_AF-A0A0A7LFG7-F1
#
_entry.id   AF-A0A0A7LFG7-F1
#
_cell.length_a   1.000
_cell.length_b   1.000
_cell.length_c   1.000
_cell.angle_alpha   90.00
_cell.angle_beta   90.00
_cell.angle_gamma   90.00
#
_symmetry.space_group_name_H-M   'P 1'
#
loop_
_entity.id
_entity.type
_entity.pdbx_description
1 polymer ?
#
loop_
_entity_poly.entity_id
_entity_poly.type
_entity_poly.pdbx_seq_one_letter_code
_entity_poly.pdbx_strand_id
1 'polypeptide(L)'
;MANNTIQIAIYGKGGIGKSTSSANISFSLADMGKKVIQIGCDPKHDSTRALIQGREQTTVLDYIRKTPPFDRKLNDIVLEGVKGIKCVEAGGPEPGIGCAGRGILSTFDTLKKLGLNDVDFDVKMYDVLGDVVCGGFAVPLRNEYADGVYLVTSGEFMSIYAANNILKGIKNFDKGVPRVAGIILNCRGIEDEIETVERFAAAVDLPIIACIPRSKLFAEAEASGKTVAEMFPDSDIVKEYRKIADNIIGMTEGRSSLFDSKPLNDAQMELLAKGQAVKAGNNIDTVNTGTACRGCSSRTLKNKVTTEKNILSYCATSGAVHGCSSITDAIVIIHGPRSCAHIMSSMKTISEIIRGSKRTIEEMHSLRMVSTDIDDTVSVFGGAGLLEEKIRDMILEGQKNIFIVTSCIPGIIGDNTIDVVNAISLEYPDIYFRVIEADGNITGDWEDGVIEAADAILDIVDDSVKPRDDTVNILAERYFFKRGEDKDKDIFRLFDPFGIKVNCRFLYEASMESIRNFRLGKMSYIADNDSCSVRVARIVHEKLGVPVDTEPLPIGIRAYKRFSKKVGEEFGIEEKAAEAAAEEERKYYAEIAKIKPRLEGKRVIIENRFHEDIDWLIELVTDLGMEIVLVELGQLNTRKEKSPESRYASSGILFRDERTYIDVLSDIKEFSPDIILSNTLRAEYEETCCIGYSNPGPGMKGILNFGKKIGDLMLIPKTEGWRDIR
;
A
#
# COMPACT_ATOMS: atom_id res chain seq x y z
N MET A 1 -23.74 -32.22 26.11
CA MET A 1 -23.42 -33.18 25.03
C MET A 1 -22.95 -32.34 23.87
N ALA A 2 -21.74 -32.56 23.33
CA ALA A 2 -21.25 -31.78 22.22
C ALA A 2 -22.12 -32.11 20.99
N ASN A 3 -22.76 -31.09 20.41
CA ASN A 3 -23.55 -31.24 19.20
C ASN A 3 -22.64 -31.69 18.06
N ASN A 4 -22.91 -32.87 17.49
CA ASN A 4 -22.09 -33.46 16.44
C ASN A 4 -22.58 -33.00 15.05
N THR A 5 -22.72 -31.69 14.86
CA THR A 5 -23.15 -31.09 13.59
C THR A 5 -22.03 -31.23 12.56
N ILE A 6 -22.33 -31.81 11.39
CA ILE A 6 -21.38 -31.87 10.28
C ILE A 6 -21.56 -30.68 9.34
N GLN A 7 -20.45 -30.08 8.91
CA GLN A 7 -20.40 -28.92 8.04
C GLN A 7 -19.86 -29.32 6.66
N ILE A 8 -20.68 -29.20 5.62
CA ILE A 8 -20.36 -29.63 4.26
C ILE A 8 -20.35 -28.43 3.32
N ALA A 9 -19.26 -28.25 2.59
CA ALA A 9 -19.18 -27.25 1.53
C ALA A 9 -19.24 -27.91 0.14
N ILE A 10 -20.07 -27.35 -0.74
CA ILE A 10 -20.17 -27.76 -2.15
C ILE A 10 -19.50 -26.68 -2.99
N TYR A 11 -18.46 -27.05 -3.71
CA TYR A 11 -17.70 -26.17 -4.60
C TYR A 11 -17.81 -26.63 -6.05
N GLY A 12 -17.70 -25.70 -7.00
CA GLY A 12 -17.68 -26.02 -8.42
C GLY A 12 -17.68 -24.77 -9.29
N LYS A 13 -17.49 -24.97 -10.60
CA LYS A 13 -17.49 -23.88 -11.58
C LYS A 13 -18.83 -23.14 -11.61
N GLY A 14 -18.83 -21.84 -11.88
CA GLY A 14 -20.04 -21.05 -12.09
C GLY A 14 -20.93 -21.68 -13.16
N GLY A 15 -22.21 -21.84 -12.82
CA GLY A 15 -23.20 -22.44 -13.71
C GLY A 15 -23.12 -23.97 -13.85
N ILE A 16 -22.24 -24.69 -13.12
CA ILE A 16 -22.10 -26.15 -13.21
C ILE A 16 -23.31 -26.94 -12.72
N GLY A 17 -24.27 -26.31 -12.03
CA GLY A 17 -25.40 -27.00 -11.37
C GLY A 17 -25.22 -27.19 -9.86
N LYS A 18 -24.19 -26.59 -9.28
CA LYS A 18 -23.83 -26.65 -7.86
C LYS A 18 -24.97 -26.30 -6.89
N SER A 19 -25.69 -25.21 -7.16
CA SER A 19 -26.82 -24.75 -6.36
C SER A 19 -28.01 -25.70 -6.45
N THR A 20 -28.28 -26.23 -7.65
CA THR A 20 -29.26 -27.29 -7.88
C THR A 20 -28.90 -28.55 -7.11
N SER A 21 -27.63 -28.98 -7.13
CA SER A 21 -27.17 -30.13 -6.37
C SER A 21 -27.30 -29.90 -4.86
N SER A 22 -26.90 -28.73 -4.37
CA SER A 22 -27.01 -28.37 -2.95
C SER A 22 -28.45 -28.46 -2.44
N ALA A 23 -29.42 -27.90 -3.18
CA ALA A 23 -30.83 -27.98 -2.83
C ALA A 23 -31.37 -29.42 -2.81
N ASN A 24 -31.00 -30.26 -3.79
CA ASN A 24 -31.46 -31.65 -3.84
C ASN A 24 -30.81 -32.53 -2.76
N ILE A 25 -29.55 -32.26 -2.38
CA ILE A 25 -28.86 -32.92 -1.27
C ILE A 25 -29.52 -32.52 0.06
N SER A 26 -29.72 -31.21 0.29
CA SER A 26 -30.42 -30.68 1.46
C SER A 26 -31.80 -31.32 1.63
N PHE A 27 -32.57 -31.43 0.53
CA PHE A 27 -33.87 -32.10 0.53
C PHE A 27 -33.75 -33.58 0.91
N SER A 28 -32.81 -34.30 0.30
CA SER A 28 -32.63 -35.75 0.55
C SER A 28 -32.23 -36.03 2.00
N LEU A 29 -31.35 -35.21 2.59
CA LEU A 29 -30.97 -35.30 4.00
C LEU A 29 -32.17 -35.04 4.93
N ALA A 30 -32.99 -34.03 4.63
CA ALA A 30 -34.21 -33.75 5.40
C ALA A 30 -35.28 -34.83 5.24
N ASP A 31 -35.39 -35.44 4.05
CA ASP A 31 -36.25 -36.60 3.79
C ASP A 31 -35.82 -37.82 4.64
N MET A 32 -34.52 -37.94 4.90
CA MET A 32 -33.92 -38.92 5.81
C MET A 32 -33.97 -38.51 7.29
N GLY A 33 -34.72 -37.46 7.63
CA GLY A 33 -34.98 -37.03 9.01
C GLY A 33 -33.90 -36.16 9.65
N LYS A 34 -32.93 -35.63 8.88
CA LYS A 34 -31.89 -34.73 9.40
C LYS A 34 -32.38 -33.28 9.44
N LYS A 35 -31.99 -32.55 10.48
CA LYS A 35 -32.15 -31.09 10.59
C LYS A 35 -31.08 -30.41 9.75
N VAL A 36 -31.47 -29.80 8.63
CA VAL A 36 -30.55 -29.20 7.67
C VAL A 36 -30.70 -27.69 7.62
N ILE A 37 -29.57 -26.99 7.52
CA ILE A 37 -29.52 -25.59 7.07
C ILE A 37 -28.67 -25.48 5.81
N GLN A 38 -29.17 -24.78 4.80
CA GLN A 38 -28.41 -24.40 3.61
C GLN A 38 -28.11 -22.90 3.64
N ILE A 39 -26.83 -22.56 3.47
CA ILE A 39 -26.31 -21.19 3.42
C ILE A 39 -25.70 -20.98 2.03
N GLY A 40 -26.37 -20.18 1.21
CA GLY A 40 -25.85 -19.74 -0.08
C GLY A 40 -24.76 -18.70 0.08
N CYS A 41 -23.55 -19.03 -0.35
CA CYS A 41 -22.36 -18.18 -0.30
C CYS A 41 -22.01 -17.65 -1.71
N ASP A 42 -23.03 -17.17 -2.41
CA ASP A 42 -22.92 -16.63 -3.78
C ASP A 42 -23.65 -15.27 -3.86
N PRO A 43 -23.04 -14.24 -4.48
CA PRO A 43 -23.71 -12.97 -4.78
C PRO A 43 -25.07 -13.10 -5.48
N LYS A 44 -25.28 -14.18 -6.26
CA LYS A 44 -26.50 -14.44 -7.03
C LYS A 44 -27.71 -14.84 -6.20
N HIS A 45 -27.52 -15.21 -4.93
CA HIS A 45 -28.57 -15.43 -3.93
C HIS A 45 -29.73 -16.36 -4.37
N ASP A 46 -29.46 -17.34 -5.23
CA ASP A 46 -30.47 -18.22 -5.85
C ASP A 46 -30.39 -19.68 -5.39
N SER A 47 -29.50 -20.03 -4.46
CA SER A 47 -29.24 -21.41 -4.05
C SER A 47 -30.39 -22.10 -3.32
N THR A 48 -31.13 -21.34 -2.53
CA THR A 48 -32.20 -21.82 -1.66
C THR A 48 -33.58 -21.70 -2.30
N ARG A 49 -33.68 -21.09 -3.49
CA ARG A 49 -34.95 -20.78 -4.18
C ARG A 49 -35.90 -21.98 -4.29
N ALA A 50 -35.37 -23.14 -4.68
CA ALA A 50 -36.15 -24.38 -4.81
C ALA A 50 -36.62 -24.95 -3.45
N LEU A 51 -35.88 -24.68 -2.37
CA LEU A 51 -36.23 -25.14 -1.02
C LEU A 51 -37.31 -24.28 -0.38
N ILE A 52 -37.36 -22.99 -0.71
CA ILE A 52 -38.38 -22.06 -0.21
C ILE A 52 -39.59 -21.93 -1.16
N GLN A 53 -39.73 -22.83 -2.13
CA GLN A 53 -40.84 -22.90 -3.09
C GLN A 53 -41.00 -21.62 -3.91
N GLY A 54 -39.87 -21.05 -4.35
CA GLY A 54 -39.84 -19.85 -5.18
C GLY A 54 -40.11 -18.53 -4.46
N ARG A 55 -40.27 -18.54 -3.13
CA ARG A 55 -40.34 -17.31 -2.32
C ARG A 55 -39.05 -16.50 -2.44
N GLU A 56 -39.16 -15.19 -2.25
CA GLU A 56 -38.01 -14.29 -2.19
C GLU A 56 -37.30 -14.44 -0.83
N GLN A 57 -35.97 -14.46 -0.86
CA GLN A 57 -35.12 -14.56 0.32
C GLN A 57 -34.52 -13.19 0.63
N THR A 58 -34.59 -12.75 1.89
CA THR A 58 -33.86 -11.55 2.30
C THR A 58 -32.39 -11.92 2.50
N THR A 59 -31.49 -11.32 1.71
CA THR A 59 -30.06 -11.63 1.82
C THR A 59 -29.48 -11.03 3.10
N VAL A 60 -28.48 -11.68 3.68
CA VAL A 60 -27.82 -11.21 4.91
C VAL A 60 -27.17 -9.84 4.70
N LEU A 61 -26.51 -9.63 3.56
CA LEU A 61 -25.89 -8.35 3.24
C LEU A 61 -26.91 -7.22 3.04
N ASP A 62 -28.04 -7.47 2.37
CA ASP A 62 -29.10 -6.46 2.25
C ASP A 62 -29.75 -6.15 3.60
N TYR A 63 -29.91 -7.18 4.44
CA TYR A 63 -30.46 -7.00 5.79
C TYR A 63 -29.54 -6.15 6.67
N ILE A 64 -28.23 -6.40 6.64
CA ILE A 64 -27.24 -5.59 7.35
C ILE A 64 -27.25 -4.14 6.83
N ARG A 65 -27.41 -3.95 5.52
CA ARG A 65 -27.46 -2.62 4.89
C ARG A 65 -28.71 -1.83 5.31
N LYS A 66 -29.87 -2.47 5.39
CA LYS A 66 -31.16 -1.81 5.63
C LYS A 66 -31.56 -1.74 7.11
N THR A 67 -30.99 -2.60 7.96
CA THR A 67 -31.44 -2.77 9.35
C THR A 67 -30.32 -2.39 10.34
N PRO A 68 -30.58 -1.45 11.28
CA PRO A 68 -29.63 -1.08 12.33
C PRO A 68 -29.26 -2.27 13.24
N PRO A 69 -28.02 -2.35 13.78
CA PRO A 69 -27.54 -3.52 14.54
C PRO A 69 -28.44 -3.99 15.69
N PHE A 70 -29.08 -3.08 16.42
CA PHE A 70 -29.92 -3.40 17.59
C PHE A 70 -31.28 -4.01 17.23
N ASP A 71 -31.74 -3.82 16.00
CA ASP A 71 -33.03 -4.34 15.53
C ASP A 71 -32.88 -5.69 14.82
N ARG A 72 -31.64 -6.17 14.64
CA ARG A 72 -31.35 -7.37 13.86
C ARG A 72 -31.78 -8.64 14.59
N LYS A 73 -32.53 -9.50 13.91
CA LYS A 73 -33.01 -10.79 14.40
C LYS A 73 -32.71 -11.90 13.41
N LEU A 74 -32.33 -13.06 13.92
CA LEU A 74 -32.00 -14.23 13.09
C LEU A 74 -33.16 -14.66 12.19
N ASN A 75 -34.39 -14.62 12.71
CA ASN A 75 -35.58 -15.07 11.99
C ASN A 75 -35.94 -14.21 10.77
N ASP A 76 -35.37 -13.01 10.64
CA ASP A 76 -35.64 -12.13 9.49
C ASP A 76 -34.84 -12.54 8.25
N ILE A 77 -33.75 -13.30 8.44
CA ILE A 77 -32.82 -13.74 7.39
C ILE A 77 -32.72 -15.28 7.27
N VAL A 78 -33.30 -16.01 8.22
CA VAL A 78 -33.39 -17.48 8.20
C VAL A 78 -34.84 -17.88 7.89
N LEU A 79 -35.10 -18.23 6.63
CA LEU A 79 -36.42 -18.73 6.23
C LEU A 79 -36.51 -20.25 6.38
N GLU A 80 -37.70 -20.73 6.71
CA GLU A 80 -38.01 -22.15 6.72
C GLU A 80 -38.59 -22.58 5.36
N GLY A 81 -37.88 -23.51 4.71
CA GLY A 81 -38.27 -24.16 3.47
C GLY A 81 -39.00 -25.48 3.68
N VAL A 82 -39.13 -26.24 2.59
CA VAL A 82 -39.73 -27.58 2.58
C VAL A 82 -39.02 -28.50 3.58
N LYS A 83 -39.79 -29.42 4.18
CA LYS A 83 -39.29 -30.39 5.19
C LYS A 83 -38.57 -29.75 6.39
N GLY A 84 -38.84 -28.47 6.68
CA GLY A 84 -38.24 -27.75 7.81
C GLY A 84 -36.80 -27.28 7.56
N ILE A 85 -36.30 -27.35 6.33
CA ILE A 85 -34.93 -26.95 5.97
C ILE A 85 -34.77 -25.45 6.17
N LYS A 86 -33.78 -25.03 6.95
CA LYS A 86 -33.48 -23.61 7.13
C LYS A 86 -32.65 -23.09 5.96
N CYS A 87 -32.98 -21.90 5.46
CA CYS A 87 -32.42 -21.34 4.24
C CYS A 87 -31.91 -19.93 4.52
N VAL A 88 -30.67 -19.65 4.12
CA VAL A 88 -30.01 -18.34 4.21
C VAL A 88 -29.28 -18.06 2.91
N GLU A 89 -29.29 -16.80 2.45
CA GLU A 89 -28.49 -16.34 1.33
C GLU A 89 -27.60 -15.17 1.77
N ALA A 90 -26.30 -15.24 1.50
CA ALA A 90 -25.38 -14.15 1.81
C ALA A 90 -25.73 -12.88 1.03
N GLY A 91 -26.03 -13.04 -0.27
CA GLY A 91 -26.10 -11.94 -1.22
C GLY A 91 -24.71 -11.43 -1.61
N GLY A 92 -24.67 -10.30 -2.30
CA GLY A 92 -23.43 -9.67 -2.73
C GLY A 92 -23.60 -8.17 -2.95
N PRO A 93 -22.50 -7.43 -3.09
CA PRO A 93 -22.59 -6.04 -3.51
C PRO A 93 -23.02 -5.93 -4.98
N GLU A 94 -23.34 -4.74 -5.45
CA GLU A 94 -23.71 -4.53 -6.85
C GLU A 94 -22.58 -5.01 -7.79
N PRO A 95 -22.90 -5.63 -8.94
CA PRO A 95 -21.89 -6.07 -9.89
C PRO A 95 -20.92 -4.93 -10.26
N GLY A 96 -19.64 -5.11 -9.94
CA GLY A 96 -18.58 -4.13 -10.22
C GLY A 96 -18.23 -3.19 -9.06
N ILE A 97 -18.91 -3.27 -7.92
CA ILE A 97 -18.65 -2.45 -6.73
C ILE A 97 -18.44 -3.35 -5.52
N GLY A 98 -17.45 -3.06 -4.66
CA GLY A 98 -17.27 -3.73 -3.37
C GLY A 98 -16.62 -5.12 -3.42
N CYS A 99 -16.33 -5.69 -2.25
CA CYS A 99 -15.62 -6.97 -2.12
C CYS A 99 -16.57 -8.12 -1.76
N ALA A 100 -17.00 -8.91 -2.76
CA ALA A 100 -17.88 -10.05 -2.55
C ALA A 100 -17.31 -11.08 -1.54
N GLY A 101 -15.99 -11.30 -1.56
CA GLY A 101 -15.32 -12.15 -0.57
C GLY A 101 -15.47 -11.64 0.87
N ARG A 102 -15.35 -10.33 1.10
CA ARG A 102 -15.57 -9.73 2.43
C ARG A 102 -17.06 -9.72 2.80
N GLY A 103 -17.95 -9.68 1.82
CA GLY A 103 -19.38 -9.89 2.02
C GLY A 103 -19.71 -11.25 2.62
N ILE A 104 -19.06 -12.32 2.14
CA ILE A 104 -19.20 -13.66 2.73
C ILE A 104 -18.71 -13.68 4.19
N LEU A 105 -17.53 -13.11 4.48
CA LEU A 105 -17.04 -12.98 5.87
C LEU A 105 -18.05 -12.26 6.78
N SER A 106 -18.60 -11.14 6.32
CA SER A 106 -19.55 -10.33 7.07
C SER A 106 -20.87 -11.07 7.32
N THR A 107 -21.28 -11.91 6.35
CA THR A 107 -22.43 -12.81 6.49
C THR A 107 -22.22 -13.80 7.62
N PHE A 108 -21.09 -14.51 7.64
CA PHE A 108 -20.77 -15.48 8.68
C PHE A 108 -20.69 -14.84 10.08
N ASP A 109 -20.02 -13.69 10.19
CA ASP A 109 -19.93 -12.95 11.45
C ASP A 109 -21.31 -12.50 11.95
N THR A 110 -22.18 -12.03 11.06
CA THR A 110 -23.55 -11.63 11.40
C THR A 110 -24.39 -12.80 11.85
N LEU A 111 -24.37 -13.93 11.13
CA LEU A 111 -25.10 -15.13 11.52
C LEU A 111 -24.63 -15.64 12.89
N LYS A 112 -23.32 -15.59 13.16
CA LYS A 112 -22.76 -15.94 14.46
C LYS A 112 -23.25 -15.00 15.57
N LYS A 113 -23.23 -13.68 15.33
CA LYS A 113 -23.72 -12.66 16.29
C LYS A 113 -25.21 -12.78 16.58
N LEU A 114 -26.00 -13.21 15.60
CA LEU A 114 -27.44 -13.42 15.74
C LEU A 114 -27.81 -14.77 16.37
N GLY A 115 -26.82 -15.57 16.81
CA GLY A 115 -27.06 -16.81 17.53
C GLY A 115 -27.32 -18.04 16.65
N LEU A 116 -26.93 -18.03 15.37
CA LEU A 116 -27.12 -19.21 14.50
C LEU A 116 -26.40 -20.46 15.05
N ASN A 117 -25.29 -20.26 15.77
CA ASN A 117 -24.54 -21.36 16.40
C ASN A 117 -25.27 -21.98 17.60
N ASP A 118 -26.26 -21.30 18.16
CA ASP A 118 -27.08 -21.81 19.27
C ASP A 118 -28.26 -22.68 18.76
N VAL A 119 -28.47 -22.73 17.44
CA VAL A 119 -29.49 -23.55 16.79
C VAL A 119 -28.91 -24.92 16.45
N ASP A 120 -29.62 -25.95 16.90
CA ASP A 120 -29.24 -27.35 16.71
C ASP A 120 -29.56 -27.86 15.28
N PHE A 121 -28.51 -28.16 14.52
CA PHE A 121 -28.57 -28.75 13.18
C PHE A 121 -27.76 -30.05 13.13
N ASP A 122 -28.25 -31.03 12.37
CA ASP A 122 -27.46 -32.23 12.06
C ASP A 122 -26.45 -31.93 10.95
N VAL A 123 -26.84 -31.14 9.94
CA VAL A 123 -26.01 -30.81 8.78
C VAL A 123 -26.11 -29.31 8.44
N LYS A 124 -24.95 -28.65 8.30
CA LYS A 124 -24.85 -27.31 7.69
C LYS A 124 -24.26 -27.45 6.29
N MET A 125 -25.02 -27.05 5.27
CA MET A 125 -24.58 -27.04 3.88
C MET A 125 -24.21 -25.63 3.43
N TYR A 126 -23.02 -25.48 2.84
CA TYR A 126 -22.54 -24.25 2.24
C TYR A 126 -22.45 -24.39 0.72
N ASP A 127 -23.23 -23.60 -0.02
CA ASP A 127 -23.14 -23.53 -1.48
C ASP A 127 -22.20 -22.39 -1.86
N VAL A 128 -20.96 -22.69 -2.30
CA VAL A 128 -19.90 -21.67 -2.43
C VAL A 128 -19.41 -21.50 -3.85
N LEU A 129 -19.30 -20.25 -4.30
CA LEU A 129 -18.80 -19.90 -5.62
C LEU A 129 -17.32 -20.34 -5.78
N GLY A 130 -17.06 -21.29 -6.69
CA GLY A 130 -15.76 -21.95 -6.85
C GLY A 130 -14.89 -21.43 -8.00
N ASP A 131 -15.38 -20.49 -8.81
CA ASP A 131 -14.62 -19.93 -9.95
C ASP A 131 -13.45 -19.02 -9.54
N VAL A 132 -13.56 -18.35 -8.39
CA VAL A 132 -12.58 -17.37 -7.91
C VAL A 132 -12.25 -17.65 -6.45
N VAL A 133 -11.18 -18.38 -6.19
CA VAL A 133 -10.64 -18.59 -4.83
C VAL A 133 -9.84 -17.37 -4.38
N CYS A 134 -10.49 -16.22 -4.23
CA CYS A 134 -9.94 -15.07 -3.50
C CYS A 134 -10.30 -15.16 -2.00
N GLY A 135 -9.56 -14.47 -1.14
CA GLY A 135 -9.48 -14.73 0.31
C GLY A 135 -10.80 -14.81 1.10
N GLY A 136 -11.90 -14.26 0.60
CA GLY A 136 -13.22 -14.33 1.22
C GLY A 136 -14.10 -15.51 0.80
N PHE A 137 -14.04 -15.95 -0.48
CA PHE A 137 -14.72 -17.18 -0.93
C PHE A 137 -14.01 -18.45 -0.46
N ALA A 138 -12.77 -18.29 0.03
CA ALA A 138 -12.02 -19.34 0.70
C ALA A 138 -12.37 -19.52 2.19
N VAL A 139 -13.29 -18.71 2.74
CA VAL A 139 -13.66 -18.82 4.17
C VAL A 139 -14.33 -20.15 4.49
N PRO A 140 -15.29 -20.66 3.69
CA PRO A 140 -15.82 -22.01 3.90
C PRO A 140 -14.77 -23.11 3.68
N LEU A 141 -13.63 -22.83 3.02
CA LEU A 141 -12.49 -23.76 2.93
C LEU A 141 -11.65 -23.79 4.22
N ARG A 142 -11.91 -22.96 5.23
CA ARG A 142 -11.17 -23.02 6.50
C ARG A 142 -11.76 -24.09 7.41
N ASN A 143 -10.91 -24.71 8.23
CA ASN A 143 -11.28 -25.78 9.16
C ASN A 143 -12.39 -25.40 10.16
N GLU A 144 -12.62 -24.10 10.36
CA GLU A 144 -13.65 -23.59 11.25
C GLU A 144 -15.07 -23.69 10.66
N TYR A 145 -15.20 -23.81 9.33
CA TYR A 145 -16.48 -23.66 8.62
C TYR A 145 -16.89 -24.88 7.80
N ALA A 146 -15.98 -25.79 7.40
CA ALA A 146 -16.35 -27.03 6.73
C ALA A 146 -15.47 -28.20 7.16
N ASP A 147 -16.13 -29.30 7.52
CA ASP A 147 -15.53 -30.60 7.84
C ASP A 147 -15.28 -31.41 6.56
N GLY A 148 -16.15 -31.28 5.56
CA GLY A 148 -16.05 -32.00 4.29
C GLY A 148 -16.35 -31.11 3.08
N VAL A 149 -15.58 -31.28 1.99
CA VAL A 149 -15.72 -30.51 0.75
C VAL A 149 -16.01 -31.42 -0.45
N TYR A 150 -17.14 -31.22 -1.12
CA TYR A 150 -17.43 -31.87 -2.40
C TYR A 150 -17.07 -30.97 -3.59
N LEU A 151 -16.53 -31.60 -4.64
CA LEU A 151 -16.20 -30.94 -5.90
C LEU A 151 -17.23 -31.31 -6.97
N VAL A 152 -18.06 -30.36 -7.39
CA VAL A 152 -19.00 -30.52 -8.50
C VAL A 152 -18.29 -30.16 -9.80
N THR A 153 -18.17 -31.14 -10.70
CA THR A 153 -17.48 -30.97 -12.00
C THR A 153 -18.25 -31.66 -13.13
N SER A 154 -17.76 -31.53 -14.36
CA SER A 154 -18.26 -32.18 -15.58
C SER A 154 -17.09 -32.59 -16.47
N GLY A 155 -17.36 -33.22 -17.62
CA GLY A 155 -16.33 -33.54 -18.62
C GLY A 155 -15.66 -32.31 -19.27
N GLU A 156 -16.26 -31.12 -19.14
CA GLU A 156 -15.65 -29.87 -19.61
C GLU A 156 -14.31 -29.57 -18.91
N PHE A 157 -13.26 -29.34 -19.71
CA PHE A 157 -11.93 -29.04 -19.19
C PHE A 157 -11.91 -27.87 -18.19
N MET A 158 -12.66 -26.79 -18.45
CA MET A 158 -12.71 -25.64 -17.54
C MET A 158 -13.36 -25.97 -16.18
N SER A 159 -14.28 -26.93 -16.15
CA SER A 159 -14.91 -27.40 -14.90
C SER A 159 -13.92 -28.20 -14.06
N ILE A 160 -13.16 -29.07 -14.72
CA ILE A 160 -12.06 -29.84 -14.11
C ILE A 160 -10.93 -28.89 -13.64
N TYR A 161 -10.62 -27.86 -14.41
CA TYR A 161 -9.64 -26.83 -14.04
C TYR A 161 -10.07 -26.07 -12.77
N ALA A 162 -11.34 -25.68 -12.67
CA ALA A 162 -11.88 -25.07 -11.46
C ALA A 162 -11.79 -26.02 -10.25
N ALA A 163 -12.19 -27.29 -10.41
CA ALA A 163 -12.06 -28.31 -9.36
C ALA A 163 -10.62 -28.47 -8.87
N ASN A 164 -9.65 -28.46 -9.79
CA ASN A 164 -8.22 -28.51 -9.45
C ASN A 164 -7.75 -27.27 -8.67
N ASN A 165 -8.23 -26.07 -9.01
CA ASN A 165 -7.90 -24.86 -8.27
C ASN A 165 -8.51 -24.84 -6.87
N ILE A 166 -9.71 -25.40 -6.69
CA ILE A 166 -10.29 -25.60 -5.36
C ILE A 166 -9.42 -26.53 -4.52
N LEU A 167 -8.90 -27.63 -5.11
CA LEU A 167 -7.93 -28.50 -4.44
C LEU A 167 -6.66 -27.75 -4.02
N LYS A 168 -6.10 -26.90 -4.90
CA LYS A 168 -4.98 -26.01 -4.53
C LYS A 168 -5.34 -25.12 -3.34
N GLY A 169 -6.55 -24.55 -3.34
CA GLY A 169 -7.09 -23.77 -2.22
C GLY A 169 -7.14 -24.55 -0.91
N ILE A 170 -7.76 -25.74 -0.92
CA ILE A 170 -7.85 -26.64 0.25
C ILE A 170 -6.45 -26.95 0.78
N LYS A 171 -5.50 -27.32 -0.10
CA LYS A 171 -4.11 -27.63 0.28
C LYS A 171 -3.38 -26.48 0.96
N ASN A 172 -3.71 -25.22 0.61
CA ASN A 172 -3.11 -24.04 1.25
C ASN A 172 -3.66 -23.77 2.66
N PHE A 173 -4.92 -24.15 2.94
CA PHE A 173 -5.54 -23.95 4.25
C PHE A 173 -5.39 -25.16 5.18
N ASP A 174 -5.06 -26.34 4.64
CA ASP A 174 -4.93 -27.57 5.42
C ASP A 174 -3.53 -27.80 5.99
N LYS A 175 -3.49 -27.99 7.30
CA LYS A 175 -2.30 -28.43 8.06
C LYS A 175 -2.23 -29.96 8.15
N GLY A 176 -2.51 -30.67 7.05
CA GLY A 176 -2.38 -32.13 6.95
C GLY A 176 -3.56 -32.95 7.51
N VAL A 177 -4.78 -32.41 7.51
CA VAL A 177 -6.01 -33.16 7.82
C VAL A 177 -6.81 -33.37 6.51
N PRO A 178 -7.18 -34.62 6.17
CA PRO A 178 -8.02 -34.91 5.00
C PRO A 178 -9.41 -34.26 5.13
N ARG A 179 -9.88 -33.56 4.09
CA ARG A 179 -11.17 -32.85 4.07
C ARG A 179 -11.95 -32.94 2.76
N VAL A 180 -11.38 -33.52 1.72
CA VAL A 180 -12.10 -33.67 0.46
C VAL A 180 -13.05 -34.86 0.60
N ALA A 181 -14.35 -34.64 0.43
CA ALA A 181 -15.37 -35.67 0.54
C ALA A 181 -15.48 -36.52 -0.73
N GLY A 182 -15.21 -35.90 -1.89
CA GLY A 182 -15.16 -36.57 -3.18
C GLY A 182 -15.72 -35.70 -4.32
N ILE A 183 -15.80 -36.30 -5.50
CA ILE A 183 -16.25 -35.64 -6.73
C ILE A 183 -17.72 -35.99 -6.98
N ILE A 184 -18.53 -34.97 -7.30
CA ILE A 184 -19.87 -35.12 -7.84
C ILE A 184 -19.78 -34.81 -9.33
N LEU A 185 -19.93 -35.84 -10.17
CA LEU A 185 -19.95 -35.67 -11.61
C LEU A 185 -21.36 -35.24 -12.02
N ASN A 186 -21.51 -34.01 -12.51
CA ASN A 186 -22.76 -33.52 -13.09
C ASN A 186 -22.66 -33.52 -14.62
N CYS A 187 -23.30 -34.50 -15.26
CA CYS A 187 -23.14 -34.76 -16.68
C CYS A 187 -23.74 -33.64 -17.55
N ARG A 188 -22.94 -33.15 -18.52
CA ARG A 188 -23.36 -32.23 -19.58
C ARG A 188 -23.71 -32.93 -20.88
N GLY A 189 -23.52 -34.25 -20.98
CA GLY A 189 -23.79 -35.02 -22.19
C GLY A 189 -22.70 -34.81 -23.24
N ILE A 190 -21.45 -34.71 -22.79
CA ILE A 190 -20.26 -34.61 -23.64
C ILE A 190 -19.74 -36.03 -23.92
N GLU A 191 -19.12 -36.23 -25.08
CA GLU A 191 -18.46 -37.48 -25.43
C GLU A 191 -17.32 -37.78 -24.43
N ASP A 192 -17.18 -39.04 -24.02
CA ASP A 192 -16.18 -39.51 -23.03
C ASP A 192 -16.16 -38.73 -21.70
N GLU A 193 -17.29 -38.13 -21.31
CA GLU A 193 -17.40 -37.28 -20.12
C GLU A 193 -17.05 -38.04 -18.83
N ILE A 194 -17.57 -39.26 -18.68
CA ILE A 194 -17.31 -40.11 -17.52
C ILE A 194 -15.82 -40.47 -17.46
N GLU A 195 -15.25 -40.96 -18.57
CA GLU A 195 -13.84 -41.36 -18.64
C GLU A 195 -12.91 -40.18 -18.34
N THR A 196 -13.25 -38.98 -18.82
CA THR A 196 -12.45 -37.77 -18.58
C THR A 196 -12.42 -37.40 -17.10
N VAL A 197 -13.55 -37.48 -16.41
CA VAL A 197 -13.62 -37.21 -14.97
C VAL A 197 -12.99 -38.34 -14.17
N GLU A 198 -13.10 -39.59 -14.60
CA GLU A 198 -12.39 -40.73 -13.99
C GLU A 198 -10.87 -40.58 -14.08
N ARG A 199 -10.34 -40.12 -15.22
CA ARG A 199 -8.91 -39.79 -15.37
C ARG A 199 -8.48 -38.70 -14.40
N PHE A 200 -9.28 -37.64 -14.25
CA PHE A 200 -9.01 -36.59 -13.27
C PHE A 200 -9.02 -37.14 -11.85
N ALA A 201 -10.09 -37.84 -11.48
CA ALA A 201 -10.31 -38.44 -10.17
C ALA A 201 -9.16 -39.37 -9.76
N ALA A 202 -8.71 -40.22 -10.68
CA ALA A 202 -7.55 -41.09 -10.47
C ALA A 202 -6.24 -40.30 -10.30
N ALA A 203 -6.05 -39.21 -11.05
CA ALA A 203 -4.85 -38.38 -10.96
C ALA A 203 -4.76 -37.60 -9.64
N VAL A 204 -5.90 -37.20 -9.06
CA VAL A 204 -5.97 -36.49 -7.77
C VAL A 204 -6.30 -37.41 -6.59
N ASP A 205 -6.43 -38.71 -6.82
CA ASP A 205 -6.74 -39.74 -5.81
C ASP A 205 -8.03 -39.47 -5.02
N LEU A 206 -9.10 -39.15 -5.75
CA LEU A 206 -10.43 -38.89 -5.17
C LEU A 206 -11.50 -39.83 -5.74
N PRO A 207 -12.48 -40.27 -4.94
CA PRO A 207 -13.61 -41.04 -5.44
C PRO A 207 -14.62 -40.13 -6.15
N ILE A 208 -15.29 -40.68 -7.17
CA ILE A 208 -16.53 -40.12 -7.71
C ILE A 208 -17.69 -40.70 -6.88
N ILE A 209 -18.34 -39.85 -6.08
CA ILE A 209 -19.37 -40.25 -5.12
C ILE A 209 -20.72 -40.49 -5.81
N ALA A 210 -21.02 -39.69 -6.81
CA ALA A 210 -22.26 -39.78 -7.58
C ALA A 210 -22.07 -39.24 -9.00
N CYS A 211 -22.85 -39.79 -9.93
CA CYS A 211 -22.88 -39.39 -11.33
C CYS A 211 -24.30 -38.95 -11.68
N ILE A 212 -24.54 -37.63 -11.66
CA ILE A 212 -25.86 -37.04 -11.90
C ILE A 212 -26.11 -36.99 -13.42
N PRO A 213 -27.11 -37.72 -13.95
CA PRO A 213 -27.37 -37.74 -15.38
C PRO A 213 -28.00 -36.43 -15.86
N ARG A 214 -27.66 -36.03 -17.09
CA ARG A 214 -28.33 -34.91 -17.77
C ARG A 214 -29.80 -35.27 -17.98
N SER A 215 -30.71 -34.43 -17.50
CA SER A 215 -32.15 -34.70 -17.59
C SER A 215 -32.99 -33.43 -17.72
N LYS A 216 -34.12 -33.53 -18.42
CA LYS A 216 -35.12 -32.46 -18.53
C LYS A 216 -35.89 -32.24 -17.23
N LEU A 217 -35.91 -33.23 -16.34
CA LEU A 217 -36.59 -33.15 -15.04
C LEU A 217 -36.09 -31.99 -14.18
N PHE A 218 -34.82 -31.58 -14.33
CA PHE A 218 -34.29 -30.39 -13.64
C PHE A 218 -35.02 -29.12 -14.05
N ALA A 219 -35.23 -28.90 -15.36
CA ALA A 219 -35.93 -27.72 -15.86
C ALA A 219 -37.42 -27.74 -15.47
N GLU A 220 -38.06 -28.90 -15.47
CA GLU A 220 -39.46 -29.06 -15.04
C GLU A 220 -39.64 -28.77 -13.54
N ALA A 221 -38.71 -29.24 -12.71
CA ALA A 221 -38.72 -28.97 -11.27
C ALA A 221 -38.44 -27.49 -10.98
N GLU A 222 -37.45 -26.89 -11.65
CA GLU A 222 -37.09 -25.47 -11.50
C GLU A 222 -38.25 -24.55 -11.91
N ALA A 223 -38.93 -24.83 -13.03
CA ALA A 223 -40.10 -24.09 -13.48
C ALA A 223 -41.27 -24.14 -12.46
N SER A 224 -41.32 -25.22 -11.67
CA SER A 224 -42.30 -25.39 -10.59
C SER A 224 -41.81 -24.85 -9.23
N GLY A 225 -40.60 -24.29 -9.17
CA GLY A 225 -39.98 -23.80 -7.94
C GLY A 225 -39.64 -24.89 -6.92
N LYS A 226 -39.46 -26.14 -7.38
CA LYS A 226 -39.25 -27.33 -6.53
C LYS A 226 -37.92 -28.00 -6.82
N THR A 227 -37.45 -28.84 -5.89
CA THR A 227 -36.31 -29.73 -6.16
C THR A 227 -36.78 -30.95 -6.97
N VAL A 228 -35.84 -31.60 -7.69
CA VAL A 228 -36.15 -32.87 -8.39
C VAL A 228 -36.47 -33.97 -7.37
N ALA A 229 -35.81 -33.96 -6.22
CA ALA A 229 -36.10 -34.87 -5.11
C ALA A 229 -37.51 -34.72 -4.54
N GLU A 230 -38.08 -33.51 -4.55
CA GLU A 230 -39.47 -33.28 -4.16
C GLU A 230 -40.45 -33.75 -5.24
N MET A 231 -40.21 -33.40 -6.51
CA MET A 231 -41.18 -33.57 -7.59
C MET A 231 -41.15 -34.97 -8.22
N PHE A 232 -39.97 -35.59 -8.28
CA PHE A 232 -39.72 -36.87 -8.95
C PHE A 232 -38.89 -37.82 -8.06
N PRO A 233 -39.43 -38.22 -6.88
CA PRO A 233 -38.68 -38.96 -5.85
C PRO A 233 -38.15 -40.33 -6.30
N ASP A 234 -38.78 -40.95 -7.31
CA ASP A 234 -38.40 -42.26 -7.84
C ASP A 234 -37.41 -42.20 -9.02
N SER A 235 -37.01 -40.98 -9.45
CA SER A 235 -36.11 -40.79 -10.59
C SER A 235 -34.68 -41.27 -10.28
N ASP A 236 -33.94 -41.69 -11.30
CA ASP A 236 -32.55 -42.11 -11.15
C ASP A 236 -31.64 -40.98 -10.62
N ILE A 237 -32.00 -39.72 -10.91
CA ILE A 237 -31.33 -38.53 -10.35
C ILE A 237 -31.37 -38.53 -8.82
N VAL A 238 -32.53 -38.85 -8.24
CA VAL A 238 -32.72 -38.85 -6.78
C VAL A 238 -31.96 -40.00 -6.14
N LYS A 239 -31.84 -41.15 -6.81
CA LYS A 239 -30.98 -42.24 -6.35
C LYS A 239 -29.53 -41.80 -6.22
N GLU A 240 -29.02 -41.02 -7.16
CA GLU A 240 -27.66 -40.48 -7.09
C GLU A 240 -27.50 -39.41 -5.99
N TYR A 241 -28.48 -38.52 -5.80
CA TYR A 241 -28.44 -37.57 -4.66
C TYR A 241 -28.54 -38.27 -3.30
N ARG A 242 -29.29 -39.36 -3.20
CA ARG A 242 -29.34 -40.20 -1.98
C ARG A 242 -27.98 -40.82 -1.65
N LYS A 243 -27.18 -41.25 -2.64
CA LYS A 243 -25.80 -41.72 -2.38
C LYS A 243 -24.94 -40.65 -1.72
N ILE A 244 -25.08 -39.39 -2.13
CA ILE A 244 -24.35 -38.26 -1.52
C ILE A 244 -24.85 -38.03 -0.09
N ALA A 245 -26.17 -38.04 0.13
CA ALA A 245 -26.76 -37.89 1.46
C ALA A 245 -26.31 -39.02 2.42
N ASP A 246 -26.34 -40.28 1.97
CA ASP A 246 -25.83 -41.44 2.70
C ASP A 246 -24.34 -41.29 3.04
N ASN A 247 -23.54 -40.76 2.11
CA ASN A 247 -22.11 -40.52 2.32
C ASN A 247 -21.87 -39.47 3.42
N ILE A 248 -22.63 -38.37 3.45
CA ILE A 248 -22.59 -37.33 4.49
C ILE A 248 -23.00 -37.92 5.86
N ILE A 249 -24.09 -38.69 5.91
CA ILE A 249 -24.53 -39.35 7.14
C ILE A 249 -23.45 -40.32 7.64
N GLY A 250 -22.85 -41.10 6.74
CA GLY A 250 -21.75 -42.01 7.05
C GLY A 250 -20.52 -41.32 7.64
N MET A 251 -20.21 -40.08 7.25
CA MET A 251 -19.11 -39.29 7.84
C MET A 251 -19.41 -38.93 9.30
N THR A 252 -20.66 -38.56 9.58
CA THR A 252 -21.12 -38.20 10.94
C THR A 252 -21.04 -39.40 11.91
N GLU A 253 -21.18 -40.62 11.36
CA GLU A 253 -21.14 -41.89 12.09
C GLU A 253 -19.74 -42.55 12.10
N GLY A 254 -18.71 -41.88 11.53
CA GLY A 254 -17.34 -42.40 11.45
C GLY A 254 -17.13 -43.55 10.47
N ARG A 255 -18.09 -43.81 9.57
CA ARG A 255 -18.07 -44.90 8.58
C ARG A 255 -17.52 -44.49 7.21
N SER A 256 -17.49 -43.19 6.90
CA SER A 256 -16.96 -42.64 5.65
C SER A 256 -15.68 -41.84 5.88
N SER A 257 -14.68 -42.03 5.01
CA SER A 257 -13.38 -41.33 5.09
C SER A 257 -13.35 -40.04 4.27
N LEU A 258 -12.61 -39.04 4.75
CA LEU A 258 -12.22 -37.85 4.00
C LEU A 258 -10.86 -38.09 3.33
N PHE A 259 -10.61 -37.42 2.21
CA PHE A 259 -9.44 -37.60 1.36
C PHE A 259 -8.52 -36.36 1.37
N ASP A 260 -7.23 -36.60 1.14
CA ASP A 260 -6.23 -35.53 1.00
C ASP A 260 -6.43 -34.75 -0.30
N SER A 261 -6.12 -33.46 -0.26
CA SER A 261 -6.07 -32.65 -1.48
C SER A 261 -4.76 -32.85 -2.24
N LYS A 262 -4.82 -33.49 -3.40
CA LYS A 262 -3.67 -33.73 -4.30
C LYS A 262 -3.85 -33.02 -5.66
N PRO A 263 -3.74 -31.67 -5.71
CA PRO A 263 -3.93 -30.91 -6.94
C PRO A 263 -2.84 -31.20 -7.99
N LEU A 264 -3.21 -31.10 -9.25
CA LEU A 264 -2.34 -31.19 -10.42
C LEU A 264 -1.71 -29.83 -10.75
N ASN A 265 -0.48 -29.84 -11.27
CA ASN A 265 0.16 -28.66 -11.84
C ASN A 265 -0.31 -28.40 -13.30
N ASP A 266 0.09 -27.27 -13.89
CA ASP A 266 -0.41 -26.86 -15.20
C ASP A 266 0.00 -27.82 -16.32
N ALA A 267 1.20 -28.41 -16.26
CA ALA A 267 1.65 -29.41 -17.23
C ALA A 267 0.82 -30.71 -17.13
N GLN A 268 0.52 -31.16 -15.90
CA GLN A 268 -0.36 -32.30 -15.65
C GLN A 268 -1.79 -32.03 -16.11
N MET A 269 -2.30 -30.81 -15.91
CA MET A 269 -3.60 -30.39 -16.44
C MET A 269 -3.63 -30.37 -17.97
N GLU A 270 -2.53 -29.97 -18.63
CA GLU A 270 -2.44 -30.02 -20.10
C GLU A 270 -2.42 -31.46 -20.63
N LEU A 271 -1.73 -32.39 -19.95
CA LEU A 271 -1.77 -33.81 -20.30
C LEU A 271 -3.19 -34.37 -20.18
N LEU A 272 -3.91 -33.99 -19.12
CA LEU A 272 -5.30 -34.37 -18.92
C LEU A 272 -6.20 -33.81 -20.03
N ALA A 273 -5.98 -32.56 -20.45
CA ALA A 273 -6.70 -31.94 -21.58
C ALA A 273 -6.50 -32.70 -22.90
N LYS A 274 -5.33 -33.32 -23.07
CA LYS A 274 -4.97 -34.15 -24.23
C LYS A 274 -5.44 -35.61 -24.13
N GLY A 275 -6.17 -35.98 -23.06
CA GLY A 275 -6.63 -37.35 -22.82
C GLY A 275 -5.52 -38.33 -22.44
N GLN A 276 -4.36 -37.84 -21.98
CA GLN A 276 -3.20 -38.66 -21.64
C GLN A 276 -3.17 -39.02 -20.15
N ALA A 277 -2.51 -40.13 -19.80
CA ALA A 277 -2.35 -40.56 -18.42
C ALA A 277 -1.42 -39.62 -17.64
N VAL A 278 -1.87 -39.18 -16.45
CA VAL A 278 -1.12 -38.28 -15.57
C VAL A 278 -0.51 -39.07 -14.41
N LYS A 279 0.82 -39.00 -14.22
CA LYS A 279 1.50 -39.62 -13.06
C LYS A 279 1.45 -38.71 -11.83
N ALA A 280 1.20 -39.28 -10.65
CA ALA A 280 1.22 -38.58 -9.38
C ALA A 280 2.66 -38.29 -8.91
N GLY A 281 2.95 -37.01 -8.60
CA GLY A 281 4.14 -36.59 -7.83
C GLY A 281 5.24 -35.88 -8.62
N ASN A 282 5.39 -34.56 -8.42
CA ASN A 282 6.61 -33.89 -7.91
C ASN A 282 6.40 -32.36 -7.85
N ASN A 283 6.99 -31.74 -6.81
CA ASN A 283 6.94 -30.32 -6.44
C ASN A 283 7.27 -29.38 -7.61
N ILE A 284 6.57 -28.24 -7.70
CA ILE A 284 6.90 -27.17 -8.64
C ILE A 284 6.81 -25.79 -7.98
N ASP A 285 7.93 -25.08 -8.13
CA ASP A 285 8.13 -23.64 -7.99
C ASP A 285 7.15 -22.82 -8.83
N THR A 286 6.63 -21.75 -8.24
CA THR A 286 5.66 -20.84 -8.86
C THR A 286 6.23 -20.12 -10.08
N VAL A 287 5.65 -20.37 -11.26
CA VAL A 287 5.89 -19.57 -12.48
C VAL A 287 4.76 -18.55 -12.66
N ASN A 288 5.19 -17.30 -12.82
CA ASN A 288 4.41 -16.07 -12.92
C ASN A 288 3.76 -15.94 -14.31
N THR A 289 2.44 -15.75 -14.40
CA THR A 289 1.74 -15.55 -15.69
C THR A 289 0.87 -14.28 -15.64
N GLY A 290 1.40 -13.19 -16.22
CA GLY A 290 0.66 -11.95 -16.44
C GLY A 290 -0.27 -12.04 -17.65
N THR A 291 -1.43 -11.39 -17.57
CA THR A 291 -2.41 -11.29 -18.66
C THR A 291 -2.37 -9.94 -19.37
N ALA A 292 -2.63 -9.99 -20.67
CA ALA A 292 -2.47 -8.93 -21.65
C ALA A 292 -3.78 -8.15 -21.92
N CYS A 293 -3.66 -6.84 -22.15
CA CYS A 293 -4.66 -6.06 -22.91
C CYS A 293 -3.94 -5.05 -23.82
N ARG A 294 -4.27 -5.07 -25.12
CA ARG A 294 -3.54 -4.42 -26.23
C ARG A 294 -4.15 -3.08 -26.69
N GLY A 295 -4.57 -2.22 -25.76
CA GLY A 295 -5.20 -0.92 -26.12
C GLY A 295 -4.80 0.30 -25.29
N CYS A 296 -4.05 0.13 -24.20
CA CYS A 296 -3.62 1.22 -23.30
C CYS A 296 -2.11 1.53 -23.46
N SER A 297 -1.62 1.45 -24.69
CA SER A 297 -0.20 1.56 -25.03
C SER A 297 0.27 3.02 -25.12
N SER A 298 0.49 3.68 -23.98
CA SER A 298 1.53 4.73 -23.86
C SER A 298 1.94 5.11 -22.43
N ARG A 299 1.51 4.39 -21.39
CA ARG A 299 2.16 4.47 -20.07
C ARG A 299 3.03 3.25 -19.88
N THR A 300 4.33 3.40 -20.12
CA THR A 300 5.33 2.41 -19.72
C THR A 300 5.28 2.34 -18.19
N LEU A 301 4.52 1.38 -17.65
CA LEU A 301 4.56 1.02 -16.24
C LEU A 301 6.00 0.60 -15.94
N LYS A 302 6.79 1.54 -15.40
CA LYS A 302 8.12 1.26 -14.87
C LYS A 302 7.96 0.18 -13.81
N ASN A 303 8.84 -0.82 -13.87
CA ASN A 303 8.90 -1.98 -12.98
C ASN A 303 8.28 -1.72 -11.61
N LYS A 304 7.03 -2.18 -11.41
CA LYS A 304 6.41 -2.21 -10.09
C LYS A 304 7.33 -3.05 -9.20
N VAL A 305 7.80 -2.45 -8.11
CA VAL A 305 8.70 -3.09 -7.15
C VAL A 305 7.89 -4.15 -6.40
N THR A 306 7.76 -5.35 -6.97
CA THR A 306 7.27 -6.52 -6.23
C THR A 306 8.38 -6.98 -5.31
N THR A 307 8.29 -6.58 -4.04
CA THR A 307 9.31 -6.84 -3.03
C THR A 307 9.23 -8.27 -2.49
N GLU A 308 9.94 -9.22 -3.10
CA GLU A 308 10.31 -10.47 -2.40
C GLU A 308 11.49 -10.26 -1.42
N LYS A 309 12.11 -9.07 -1.39
CA LYS A 309 13.30 -8.82 -0.53
C LYS A 309 13.45 -7.44 0.12
N ASN A 310 12.56 -6.47 -0.08
CA ASN A 310 12.72 -5.12 0.50
C ASN A 310 11.56 -4.76 1.43
N ILE A 311 11.87 -4.39 2.66
CA ILE A 311 10.91 -3.77 3.58
C ILE A 311 10.65 -2.35 3.09
N LEU A 312 9.43 -2.08 2.62
CA LEU A 312 8.99 -0.72 2.31
C LEU A 312 8.93 0.09 3.62
N SER A 313 9.67 1.20 3.70
CA SER A 313 9.68 2.03 4.91
C SER A 313 8.37 2.79 5.11
N TYR A 314 7.72 3.21 4.01
CA TYR A 314 6.47 3.97 3.99
C TYR A 314 5.73 3.73 2.66
N CYS A 315 4.40 3.85 2.66
CA CYS A 315 3.56 3.60 1.48
C CYS A 315 3.36 4.85 0.61
N ALA A 316 2.97 4.64 -0.66
CA ALA A 316 2.65 5.71 -1.60
C ALA A 316 1.57 6.69 -1.09
N THR A 317 0.52 6.21 -0.40
CA THR A 317 -0.50 7.10 0.18
C THR A 317 0.13 8.16 1.09
N SER A 318 1.10 7.77 1.94
CA SER A 318 1.80 8.70 2.82
C SER A 318 2.63 9.72 2.03
N GLY A 319 3.26 9.29 0.94
CA GLY A 319 3.99 10.17 0.03
C GLY A 319 3.10 11.23 -0.59
N ALA A 320 1.97 10.80 -1.14
CA ALA A 320 1.01 11.69 -1.79
C ALA A 320 0.38 12.67 -0.79
N VAL A 321 -0.04 12.20 0.40
CA VAL A 321 -0.58 13.06 1.45
C VAL A 321 0.42 14.13 1.88
N HIS A 322 1.70 13.77 2.04
CA HIS A 322 2.74 14.73 2.36
C HIS A 322 2.92 15.74 1.22
N GLY A 323 3.06 15.26 -0.03
CA GLY A 323 3.14 16.12 -1.22
C GLY A 323 2.01 17.15 -1.28
N CYS A 324 0.75 16.73 -1.15
CA CYS A 324 -0.41 17.63 -1.14
C CYS A 324 -0.46 18.54 0.08
N SER A 325 -0.01 18.08 1.25
CA SER A 325 0.04 18.88 2.48
C SER A 325 1.03 20.06 2.41
N SER A 326 1.94 20.05 1.43
CA SER A 326 2.84 21.18 1.16
C SER A 326 2.10 22.42 0.63
N ILE A 327 0.89 22.25 0.10
CA ILE A 327 0.01 23.35 -0.31
C ILE A 327 -0.70 23.86 0.93
N THR A 328 -0.33 25.06 1.37
CA THR A 328 -0.66 25.63 2.69
C THR A 328 -2.13 26.03 2.83
N ASP A 329 -2.77 26.40 1.73
CA ASP A 329 -4.17 26.83 1.62
C ASP A 329 -5.10 25.74 1.05
N ALA A 330 -4.70 24.47 1.18
CA ALA A 330 -5.49 23.31 0.79
C ALA A 330 -5.68 22.30 1.92
N ILE A 331 -6.77 21.53 1.83
CA ILE A 331 -7.07 20.37 2.69
C ILE A 331 -6.89 19.06 1.93
N VAL A 332 -6.42 18.03 2.63
CA VAL A 332 -6.22 16.69 2.07
C VAL A 332 -7.25 15.71 2.65
N ILE A 333 -8.16 15.21 1.83
CA ILE A 333 -9.07 14.11 2.17
C ILE A 333 -8.36 12.79 1.84
N ILE A 334 -8.14 11.98 2.87
CA ILE A 334 -7.60 10.62 2.74
C ILE A 334 -8.80 9.68 2.59
N HIS A 335 -9.04 9.22 1.36
CA HIS A 335 -10.07 8.23 1.11
C HIS A 335 -9.58 6.87 1.60
N GLY A 336 -10.02 6.47 2.80
CA GLY A 336 -9.41 5.38 3.52
C GLY A 336 -9.85 5.26 4.97
N PRO A 337 -9.28 4.30 5.72
CA PRO A 337 -9.51 4.18 7.14
C PRO A 337 -8.90 5.33 7.94
N ARG A 338 -9.54 5.68 9.07
CA ARG A 338 -9.09 6.75 9.97
C ARG A 338 -7.66 6.60 10.49
N SER A 339 -7.17 5.36 10.59
CA SER A 339 -5.83 5.05 11.10
C SER A 339 -4.73 5.65 10.21
N CYS A 340 -4.92 5.68 8.89
CA CYS A 340 -3.98 6.30 7.95
C CYS A 340 -3.82 7.79 8.25
N ALA A 341 -4.93 8.51 8.40
CA ALA A 341 -4.92 9.93 8.75
C ALA A 341 -4.27 10.18 10.12
N HIS A 342 -4.57 9.35 11.12
CA HIS A 342 -3.99 9.49 12.45
C HIS A 342 -2.46 9.32 12.46
N ILE A 343 -1.96 8.28 11.77
CA ILE A 343 -0.53 8.00 11.67
C ILE A 343 0.18 9.13 10.92
N MET A 344 -0.33 9.52 9.74
CA MET A 344 0.29 10.55 8.90
C MET A 344 0.29 11.92 9.58
N SER A 345 -0.81 12.29 10.26
CA SER A 345 -0.89 13.53 11.03
C SER A 345 0.10 13.55 12.21
N SER A 346 0.17 12.43 12.96
CA SER A 346 1.09 12.31 14.10
C SER A 346 2.54 12.38 13.65
N MET A 347 2.90 11.67 12.57
CA MET A 347 4.24 11.70 11.99
C MET A 347 4.64 13.09 11.52
N LYS A 348 3.72 13.81 10.86
CA LYS A 348 3.94 15.20 10.46
C LYS A 348 4.23 16.07 11.68
N THR A 349 3.38 16.03 12.70
CA THR A 349 3.53 16.84 13.92
C THR A 349 4.84 16.53 14.67
N ILE A 350 5.17 15.25 14.85
CA ILE A 350 6.43 14.82 15.48
C ILE A 350 7.64 15.34 14.69
N SER A 351 7.59 15.22 13.35
CA SER A 351 8.65 15.73 12.48
C SER A 351 8.84 17.24 12.65
N GLU A 352 7.75 18.01 12.75
CA GLU A 352 7.80 19.47 12.97
C GLU A 352 8.39 19.84 14.35
N ILE A 353 8.05 19.09 15.41
CA ILE A 353 8.57 19.28 16.77
C ILE A 353 10.06 18.97 16.85
N ILE A 354 10.49 17.77 16.40
CA ILE A 354 11.89 17.33 16.43
C ILE A 354 12.80 18.35 15.72
N ARG A 355 12.25 19.06 14.74
CA ARG A 355 12.96 19.96 13.84
C ARG A 355 12.99 21.41 14.27
N GLY A 356 12.30 21.78 15.35
CA GLY A 356 12.37 23.11 15.95
C GLY A 356 11.49 24.15 15.26
N SER A 357 10.36 23.74 14.67
CA SER A 357 9.39 24.65 14.07
C SER A 357 9.00 25.76 15.05
N LYS A 358 9.19 27.03 14.67
CA LYS A 358 8.75 28.22 15.43
C LYS A 358 7.34 28.68 15.05
N ARG A 359 6.59 27.85 14.31
CA ARG A 359 5.18 28.14 14.00
C ARG A 359 4.39 28.38 15.28
N THR A 360 3.33 29.18 15.17
CA THR A 360 2.42 29.36 16.30
C THR A 360 1.84 28.00 16.71
N ILE A 361 1.52 27.86 18.00
CA ILE A 361 0.87 26.64 18.52
C ILE A 361 -0.41 26.32 17.71
N GLU A 362 -1.14 27.36 17.31
CA GLU A 362 -2.35 27.26 16.49
C GLU A 362 -2.08 26.66 15.10
N GLU A 363 -1.04 27.10 14.40
CA GLU A 363 -0.66 26.54 13.09
C GLU A 363 -0.17 25.09 13.18
N MET A 364 0.51 24.72 14.27
CA MET A 364 0.94 23.34 14.52
C MET A 364 -0.23 22.42 14.86
N HIS A 365 -1.29 22.96 15.48
CA HIS A 365 -2.49 22.21 15.85
C HIS A 365 -3.51 22.09 14.70
N SER A 366 -3.32 22.82 13.60
CA SER A 366 -4.20 22.76 12.43
C SER A 366 -4.08 21.45 11.65
N LEU A 367 -5.06 20.57 11.83
CA LEU A 367 -5.24 19.35 11.03
C LEU A 367 -5.74 19.68 9.62
N ARG A 368 -4.84 19.90 8.66
CA ARG A 368 -5.17 20.09 7.23
C ARG A 368 -5.36 18.78 6.46
N MET A 369 -5.73 17.71 7.17
CA MET A 369 -6.02 16.41 6.59
C MET A 369 -7.15 15.73 7.36
N VAL A 370 -8.04 15.08 6.62
CA VAL A 370 -9.22 14.36 7.15
C VAL A 370 -9.32 12.99 6.48
N SER A 371 -10.14 12.10 7.03
CA SER A 371 -10.39 10.77 6.47
C SER A 371 -11.86 10.61 6.11
N THR A 372 -12.15 9.78 5.11
CA THR A 372 -13.51 9.30 4.83
C THR A 372 -13.94 8.17 5.78
N ASP A 373 -13.08 7.77 6.72
CA ASP A 373 -13.42 6.83 7.79
C ASP A 373 -13.95 5.47 7.29
N ILE A 374 -13.33 4.94 6.22
CA ILE A 374 -13.71 3.64 5.65
C ILE A 374 -13.56 2.54 6.72
N ASP A 375 -14.68 1.89 7.00
CA ASP A 375 -14.77 0.76 7.92
C ASP A 375 -15.01 -0.56 7.16
N ASP A 376 -15.27 -1.60 7.93
CA ASP A 376 -15.53 -2.93 7.43
C ASP A 376 -16.77 -2.98 6.53
N THR A 377 -17.82 -2.23 6.86
CA THR A 377 -19.06 -2.17 6.08
C THR A 377 -18.79 -1.54 4.72
N VAL A 378 -18.10 -0.40 4.73
CA VAL A 378 -17.82 0.41 3.54
C VAL A 378 -16.94 -0.35 2.56
N SER A 379 -15.93 -1.06 3.05
CA SER A 379 -15.10 -1.90 2.19
C SER A 379 -15.84 -3.08 1.52
N VAL A 380 -17.03 -3.47 2.02
CA VAL A 380 -17.87 -4.50 1.38
C VAL A 380 -18.70 -3.88 0.26
N PHE A 381 -19.20 -2.65 0.45
CA PHE A 381 -20.20 -2.03 -0.41
C PHE A 381 -19.70 -0.85 -1.25
N GLY A 382 -18.44 -0.45 -1.10
CA GLY A 382 -17.87 0.74 -1.74
C GLY A 382 -17.92 1.98 -0.83
N GLY A 383 -16.96 2.88 -1.02
CA GLY A 383 -16.76 4.11 -0.25
C GLY A 383 -17.21 5.40 -0.93
N ALA A 384 -17.75 5.31 -2.15
CA ALA A 384 -18.16 6.48 -2.94
C ALA A 384 -19.08 7.47 -2.19
N GLY A 385 -20.12 6.96 -1.50
CA GLY A 385 -21.05 7.81 -0.76
C GLY A 385 -20.40 8.54 0.42
N LEU A 386 -19.50 7.87 1.16
CA LEU A 386 -18.76 8.52 2.26
C LEU A 386 -17.76 9.55 1.74
N LEU A 387 -17.16 9.30 0.58
CA LEU A 387 -16.31 10.29 -0.07
C LEU A 387 -17.10 11.53 -0.45
N GLU A 388 -18.27 11.37 -1.08
CA GLU A 388 -19.14 12.48 -1.44
C GLU A 388 -19.55 13.29 -0.20
N GLU A 389 -20.04 12.62 0.85
CA GLU A 389 -20.40 13.26 2.11
C GLU A 389 -19.22 14.06 2.68
N LYS A 390 -18.02 13.44 2.74
CA LYS A 390 -16.84 14.10 3.29
C LYS A 390 -16.41 15.32 2.47
N ILE A 391 -16.51 15.25 1.15
CA ILE A 391 -16.21 16.39 0.27
C ILE A 391 -17.19 17.53 0.56
N ARG A 392 -18.50 17.23 0.64
CA ARG A 392 -19.54 18.23 0.94
C ARG A 392 -19.36 18.87 2.31
N ASP A 393 -18.95 18.10 3.33
CA ASP A 393 -18.59 18.64 4.65
C ASP A 393 -17.47 19.67 4.54
N MET A 394 -16.39 19.36 3.82
CA MET A 394 -15.26 20.29 3.65
C MET A 394 -15.65 21.55 2.89
N ILE A 395 -16.54 21.44 1.90
CA ILE A 395 -17.11 22.60 1.21
C ILE A 395 -17.91 23.49 2.18
N LEU A 396 -18.75 22.89 3.02
CA LEU A 396 -19.53 23.60 4.04
C LEU A 396 -18.66 24.30 5.09
N GLU A 397 -17.51 23.71 5.43
CA GLU A 397 -16.48 24.32 6.27
C GLU A 397 -15.69 25.44 5.57
N GLY A 398 -16.00 25.74 4.31
CA GLY A 398 -15.42 26.84 3.54
C GLY A 398 -14.11 26.50 2.82
N GLN A 399 -13.76 25.22 2.69
CA GLN A 399 -12.55 24.78 1.99
C GLN A 399 -12.71 25.00 0.47
N LYS A 400 -11.73 25.68 -0.14
CA LYS A 400 -11.73 26.02 -1.57
C LYS A 400 -10.78 25.17 -2.42
N ASN A 401 -9.84 24.50 -1.79
CA ASN A 401 -8.82 23.70 -2.46
C ASN A 401 -8.74 22.34 -1.77
N ILE A 402 -9.21 21.29 -2.45
CA ILE A 402 -9.41 19.97 -1.86
C ILE A 402 -8.64 18.94 -2.69
N PHE A 403 -7.63 18.33 -2.07
CA PHE A 403 -6.95 17.16 -2.63
C PHE A 403 -7.55 15.88 -2.04
N ILE A 404 -7.82 14.89 -2.87
CA ILE A 404 -8.33 13.58 -2.48
C ILE A 404 -7.25 12.55 -2.77
N VAL A 405 -6.77 11.84 -1.74
CA VAL A 405 -5.73 10.82 -1.88
C VAL A 405 -6.31 9.45 -1.53
N THR A 406 -6.23 8.49 -2.44
CA THR A 406 -6.70 7.12 -2.18
C THR A 406 -5.71 6.33 -1.33
N SER A 407 -6.25 5.46 -0.47
CA SER A 407 -5.49 4.49 0.32
C SER A 407 -5.63 3.07 -0.24
N CYS A 408 -5.03 2.09 0.41
CA CYS A 408 -5.08 0.69 -0.04
C CYS A 408 -6.51 0.16 -0.21
N ILE A 409 -7.46 0.59 0.63
CA ILE A 409 -8.82 0.01 0.63
C ILE A 409 -9.62 0.40 -0.61
N PRO A 410 -9.79 1.70 -0.96
CA PRO A 410 -10.42 2.12 -2.22
C PRO A 410 -9.84 1.42 -3.45
N GLY A 411 -8.51 1.32 -3.54
CA GLY A 411 -7.84 0.62 -4.65
C GLY A 411 -8.17 -0.87 -4.74
N ILE A 412 -8.31 -1.56 -3.60
CA ILE A 412 -8.68 -2.99 -3.57
C ILE A 412 -10.15 -3.20 -3.96
N ILE A 413 -11.04 -2.34 -3.49
CA ILE A 413 -12.49 -2.51 -3.69
C ILE A 413 -12.96 -1.91 -5.02
N GLY A 414 -12.09 -1.18 -5.72
CA GLY A 414 -12.37 -0.58 -7.02
C GLY A 414 -13.25 0.66 -6.93
N ASP A 415 -13.12 1.44 -5.85
CA ASP A 415 -13.89 2.69 -5.71
C ASP A 415 -13.51 3.68 -6.80
N ASN A 416 -14.52 4.15 -7.54
CA ASN A 416 -14.33 5.14 -8.60
C ASN A 416 -14.34 6.56 -8.03
N THR A 417 -13.23 6.93 -7.39
CA THR A 417 -13.02 8.22 -6.73
C THR A 417 -13.11 9.39 -7.73
N ILE A 418 -12.63 9.18 -8.96
CA ILE A 418 -12.61 10.21 -10.01
C ILE A 418 -14.03 10.61 -10.40
N ASP A 419 -14.92 9.63 -10.64
CA ASP A 419 -16.30 9.93 -11.06
C ASP A 419 -17.10 10.64 -9.96
N VAL A 420 -16.91 10.26 -8.69
CA VAL A 420 -17.53 10.94 -7.55
C VAL A 420 -17.10 12.42 -7.52
N VAL A 421 -15.80 12.69 -7.63
CA VAL A 421 -15.28 14.06 -7.61
C VAL A 421 -15.73 14.86 -8.83
N ASN A 422 -15.75 14.24 -10.02
CA ASN A 422 -16.23 14.89 -11.24
C ASN A 422 -17.69 15.33 -11.11
N ALA A 423 -18.56 14.47 -10.55
CA ALA A 423 -19.96 14.80 -10.32
C ALA A 423 -20.11 16.04 -9.41
N ILE A 424 -19.37 16.09 -8.30
CA ILE A 424 -19.40 17.21 -7.35
C ILE A 424 -18.78 18.47 -7.95
N SER A 425 -17.71 18.36 -8.74
CA SER A 425 -17.04 19.52 -9.33
C SER A 425 -17.94 20.30 -10.29
N LEU A 426 -18.92 19.64 -10.92
CA LEU A 426 -19.91 20.30 -11.79
C LEU A 426 -20.88 21.18 -10.98
N GLU A 427 -21.15 20.81 -9.72
CA GLU A 427 -21.98 21.59 -8.80
C GLU A 427 -21.23 22.78 -8.19
N TYR A 428 -19.91 22.65 -8.01
CA TYR A 428 -19.06 23.66 -7.34
C TYR A 428 -17.87 24.09 -8.22
N PRO A 429 -18.11 24.86 -9.30
CA PRO A 429 -17.06 25.23 -10.27
C PRO A 429 -15.98 26.15 -9.70
N ASP A 430 -16.24 26.85 -8.59
CA ASP A 430 -15.30 27.76 -7.94
C ASP A 430 -14.35 27.04 -6.96
N ILE A 431 -14.55 25.74 -6.71
CA ILE A 431 -13.75 24.93 -5.79
C ILE A 431 -12.81 24.05 -6.61
N TYR A 432 -11.53 24.05 -6.23
CA TYR A 432 -10.55 23.20 -6.85
C TYR A 432 -10.58 21.80 -6.21
N PHE A 433 -10.74 20.77 -7.04
CA PHE A 433 -10.65 19.38 -6.63
C PHE A 433 -9.55 18.68 -7.41
N ARG A 434 -8.80 17.79 -6.73
CA ARG A 434 -7.89 16.88 -7.41
C ARG A 434 -7.76 15.54 -6.73
N VAL A 435 -7.93 14.47 -7.51
CA VAL A 435 -7.71 13.09 -7.07
C VAL A 435 -6.26 12.67 -7.36
N ILE A 436 -5.64 11.99 -6.40
CA ILE A 436 -4.36 11.30 -6.52
C ILE A 436 -4.58 9.83 -6.13
N GLU A 437 -4.46 8.93 -7.11
CA GLU A 437 -4.61 7.49 -6.94
C GLU A 437 -3.31 6.86 -6.38
N ALA A 438 -3.11 7.02 -5.07
CA ALA A 438 -1.89 6.61 -4.37
C ALA A 438 -2.10 5.37 -3.49
N ASP A 439 -2.78 4.36 -4.05
CA ASP A 439 -3.10 3.10 -3.36
C ASP A 439 -1.84 2.43 -2.80
N GLY A 440 -1.70 2.42 -1.47
CA GLY A 440 -0.44 2.05 -0.81
C GLY A 440 0.03 0.62 -1.02
N ASN A 441 -0.82 -0.27 -1.53
CA ASN A 441 -0.50 -1.66 -1.90
C ASN A 441 -0.29 -1.86 -3.41
N ILE A 442 -0.58 -0.86 -4.26
CA ILE A 442 -0.55 -0.98 -5.73
C ILE A 442 0.43 0.02 -6.36
N THR A 443 0.43 1.28 -5.91
CA THR A 443 1.15 2.39 -6.55
C THR A 443 2.65 2.30 -6.31
N GLY A 444 3.08 1.96 -5.09
CA GLY A 444 4.49 1.81 -4.77
C GLY A 444 4.85 2.35 -3.40
N ASP A 445 6.07 2.87 -3.30
CA ASP A 445 6.60 3.40 -2.06
C ASP A 445 6.28 4.89 -1.87
N TRP A 446 6.76 5.46 -0.76
CA TRP A 446 6.54 6.86 -0.44
C TRP A 446 7.06 7.84 -1.51
N GLU A 447 8.18 7.56 -2.18
CA GLU A 447 8.68 8.45 -3.23
C GLU A 447 7.77 8.43 -4.44
N ASP A 448 7.25 7.26 -4.81
CA ASP A 448 6.26 7.17 -5.88
C ASP A 448 5.01 8.00 -5.56
N GLY A 449 4.54 7.95 -4.31
CA GLY A 449 3.45 8.82 -3.84
C GLY A 449 3.73 10.32 -3.96
N VAL A 450 4.94 10.76 -3.60
CA VAL A 450 5.36 12.17 -3.74
C VAL A 450 5.36 12.59 -5.21
N ILE A 451 5.82 11.70 -6.10
CA ILE A 451 5.87 11.95 -7.53
C ILE A 451 4.46 12.06 -8.13
N GLU A 452 3.53 11.19 -7.74
CA GLU A 452 2.12 11.30 -8.16
C GLU A 452 1.47 12.61 -7.66
N ALA A 453 1.74 13.02 -6.42
CA ALA A 453 1.26 14.31 -5.92
C ALA A 453 1.90 15.50 -6.67
N ALA A 454 3.20 15.44 -6.94
CA ALA A 454 3.90 16.48 -7.70
C ALA A 454 3.29 16.64 -9.10
N ASP A 455 3.09 15.53 -9.82
CA ASP A 455 2.46 15.54 -11.13
C ASP A 455 1.05 16.15 -11.06
N ALA A 456 0.22 15.71 -10.10
CA ALA A 456 -1.13 16.22 -9.94
C ALA A 456 -1.19 17.72 -9.61
N ILE A 457 -0.29 18.23 -8.77
CA ILE A 457 -0.23 19.65 -8.40
C ILE A 457 0.18 20.52 -9.61
N LEU A 458 1.06 20.01 -10.48
CA LEU A 458 1.53 20.76 -11.66
C LEU A 458 0.43 21.00 -12.71
N ASP A 459 -0.68 20.26 -12.68
CA ASP A 459 -1.84 20.50 -13.56
C ASP A 459 -2.52 21.86 -13.30
N ILE A 460 -2.23 22.49 -12.16
CA ILE A 460 -2.81 23.79 -11.76
C ILE A 460 -2.10 24.98 -12.42
N VAL A 461 -0.88 24.77 -12.92
CA VAL A 461 -0.04 25.84 -13.44
C VAL A 461 -0.72 26.53 -14.63
N ASP A 462 -0.79 27.86 -14.59
CA ASP A 462 -1.40 28.65 -15.67
C ASP A 462 -0.37 28.90 -16.78
N ASP A 463 -0.61 28.31 -17.95
CA ASP A 463 0.23 28.44 -19.13
C ASP A 463 0.28 29.86 -19.72
N SER A 464 -0.67 30.73 -19.36
CA SER A 464 -0.68 32.13 -19.82
C SER A 464 0.32 33.01 -19.06
N VAL A 465 0.78 32.57 -17.89
CA VAL A 465 1.72 33.30 -17.05
C VAL A 465 3.11 33.30 -17.68
N LYS A 466 3.68 34.51 -17.85
CA LYS A 466 5.01 34.70 -18.45
C LYS A 466 6.09 34.86 -17.38
N PRO A 467 7.30 34.36 -17.62
CA PRO A 467 8.41 34.50 -16.68
C PRO A 467 8.81 35.96 -16.48
N ARG A 468 9.25 36.30 -15.26
CA ARG A 468 9.85 37.60 -14.91
C ARG A 468 11.36 37.47 -14.80
N ASP A 469 12.07 38.48 -15.27
CA ASP A 469 13.53 38.52 -15.25
C ASP A 469 14.16 38.62 -13.85
N ASP A 470 13.36 38.75 -12.78
CA ASP A 470 13.83 38.87 -11.40
C ASP A 470 13.28 37.76 -10.49
N THR A 471 12.78 36.65 -11.04
CA THR A 471 12.00 35.67 -10.26
C THR A 471 12.45 34.22 -10.51
N VAL A 472 12.47 33.39 -9.45
CA VAL A 472 12.84 31.97 -9.48
C VAL A 472 11.85 31.09 -8.71
N ASN A 473 11.91 29.78 -8.96
CA ASN A 473 11.26 28.78 -8.12
C ASN A 473 12.30 27.87 -7.46
N ILE A 474 11.97 27.31 -6.29
CA ILE A 474 12.75 26.30 -5.60
C ILE A 474 11.95 24.99 -5.61
N LEU A 475 12.61 23.89 -5.96
CA LEU A 475 12.00 22.59 -6.13
C LEU A 475 12.46 21.62 -5.05
N ALA A 476 11.49 20.83 -4.56
CA ALA A 476 11.73 19.63 -3.78
C ALA A 476 12.67 19.86 -2.59
N GLU A 477 12.40 20.91 -1.81
CA GLU A 477 13.09 21.11 -0.54
C GLU A 477 12.68 19.97 0.40
N ARG A 478 13.46 18.88 0.38
CA ARG A 478 13.03 17.61 0.94
C ARG A 478 12.66 17.71 2.42
N TYR A 479 11.71 16.83 2.74
CA TYR A 479 11.27 16.46 4.08
C TYR A 479 12.48 16.08 4.92
N PHE A 480 12.93 17.05 5.74
CA PHE A 480 13.93 17.02 6.81
C PHE A 480 14.84 18.26 6.83
N PHE A 481 14.51 19.34 6.14
CA PHE A 481 14.98 20.64 6.62
C PHE A 481 14.35 20.96 7.97
N LYS A 482 15.21 21.27 8.95
CA LYS A 482 14.79 21.78 10.26
C LYS A 482 13.89 22.99 10.03
N ARG A 483 12.58 22.86 10.27
CA ARG A 483 11.68 24.02 10.29
C ARG A 483 12.19 24.98 11.35
N GLY A 484 12.24 26.25 10.98
CA GLY A 484 12.76 27.29 11.85
C GLY A 484 12.79 28.59 11.07
N GLU A 485 12.14 29.60 11.63
CA GLU A 485 11.95 30.92 11.01
C GLU A 485 13.24 31.52 10.42
N ASP A 486 14.41 31.17 10.98
CA ASP A 486 15.70 31.60 10.49
C ASP A 486 16.19 30.88 9.24
N LYS A 487 15.94 29.58 9.09
CA LYS A 487 16.36 28.77 7.93
C LYS A 487 15.44 28.98 6.73
N ASP A 488 14.15 29.19 6.96
CA ASP A 488 13.22 29.58 5.89
C ASP A 488 13.61 30.92 5.26
N LYS A 489 14.06 31.87 6.09
CA LYS A 489 14.63 33.13 5.62
C LYS A 489 15.96 32.94 4.89
N ASP A 490 16.73 31.88 5.14
CA ASP A 490 18.03 31.69 4.49
C ASP A 490 17.91 31.40 2.99
N ILE A 491 16.83 30.72 2.55
CA ILE A 491 16.54 30.54 1.12
C ILE A 491 16.27 31.89 0.43
N PHE A 492 15.46 32.76 1.03
CA PHE A 492 15.21 34.09 0.47
C PHE A 492 16.49 34.95 0.47
N ARG A 493 17.23 34.96 1.60
CA ARG A 493 18.51 35.67 1.74
C ARG A 493 19.58 35.22 0.75
N LEU A 494 19.52 33.98 0.26
CA LEU A 494 20.44 33.48 -0.76
C LEU A 494 20.31 34.28 -2.07
N PHE A 495 19.09 34.69 -2.42
CA PHE A 495 18.79 35.39 -3.67
C PHE A 495 18.78 36.91 -3.54
N ASP A 496 18.59 37.45 -2.33
CA ASP A 496 18.56 38.89 -2.04
C ASP A 496 19.75 39.68 -2.65
N PRO A 497 21.03 39.22 -2.55
CA PRO A 497 22.16 39.95 -3.13
C PRO A 497 22.08 40.10 -4.65
N PHE A 498 21.42 39.16 -5.34
CA PHE A 498 21.21 39.21 -6.79
C PHE A 498 19.99 40.06 -7.16
N GLY A 499 19.14 40.43 -6.20
CA GLY A 499 17.87 41.11 -6.43
C GLY A 499 16.81 40.21 -7.07
N ILE A 500 16.92 38.90 -6.85
CA ILE A 500 16.01 37.88 -7.39
C ILE A 500 15.03 37.47 -6.29
N LYS A 501 13.77 37.28 -6.66
CA LYS A 501 12.67 36.89 -5.76
C LYS A 501 12.33 35.42 -5.95
N VAL A 502 12.04 34.73 -4.84
CA VAL A 502 11.51 33.37 -4.87
C VAL A 502 9.98 33.44 -4.96
N ASN A 503 9.41 32.88 -6.02
CA ASN A 503 7.96 32.83 -6.26
C ASN A 503 7.31 31.61 -5.61
N CYS A 504 7.83 30.41 -5.88
CA CYS A 504 7.27 29.16 -5.41
C CYS A 504 8.34 28.27 -4.79
N ARG A 505 8.06 27.73 -3.59
CA ARG A 505 8.82 26.67 -2.91
C ARG A 505 8.08 25.34 -3.06
N PHE A 506 8.18 24.75 -4.24
CA PHE A 506 7.39 23.61 -4.69
C PHE A 506 7.66 22.35 -3.86
N LEU A 507 6.59 21.69 -3.39
CA LEU A 507 6.62 20.55 -2.45
C LEU A 507 7.20 20.84 -1.06
N TYR A 508 7.27 22.12 -0.67
CA TYR A 508 7.67 22.54 0.67
C TYR A 508 6.56 23.32 1.38
N GLU A 509 6.40 24.59 1.01
CA GLU A 509 5.37 25.51 1.48
C GLU A 509 4.98 26.39 0.30
N ALA A 510 3.92 25.99 -0.40
CA ALA A 510 3.37 26.72 -1.52
C ALA A 510 1.91 27.08 -1.23
N SER A 511 1.42 28.15 -1.83
CA SER A 511 -0.01 28.42 -1.96
C SER A 511 -0.51 28.00 -3.34
N MET A 512 -1.80 27.76 -3.48
CA MET A 512 -2.41 27.54 -4.80
C MET A 512 -2.10 28.68 -5.77
N GLU A 513 -2.02 29.92 -5.29
CA GLU A 513 -1.63 31.08 -6.10
C GLU A 513 -0.19 30.97 -6.61
N SER A 514 0.78 30.62 -5.75
CA SER A 514 2.18 30.45 -6.16
C SER A 514 2.37 29.31 -7.17
N ILE A 515 1.56 28.24 -7.08
CA ILE A 515 1.55 27.13 -8.04
C ILE A 515 0.92 27.55 -9.36
N ARG A 516 -0.24 28.23 -9.34
CA ARG A 516 -0.84 28.79 -10.58
C ARG A 516 0.15 29.68 -11.31
N ASN A 517 0.83 30.53 -10.55
CA ASN A 517 1.84 31.47 -11.05
C ASN A 517 3.25 30.85 -11.16
N PHE A 518 3.40 29.52 -11.16
CA PHE A 518 4.71 28.88 -11.15
C PHE A 518 5.61 29.35 -12.31
N ARG A 519 5.04 29.62 -13.49
CA ARG A 519 5.76 30.13 -14.66
C ARG A 519 6.33 31.56 -14.51
N LEU A 520 6.02 32.29 -13.44
CA LEU A 520 6.70 33.55 -13.12
C LEU A 520 8.20 33.35 -12.91
N GLY A 521 8.61 32.19 -12.39
CA GLY A 521 10.02 31.84 -12.24
C GLY A 521 10.70 31.64 -13.59
N LYS A 522 11.68 32.50 -13.90
CA LYS A 522 12.54 32.36 -15.09
C LYS A 522 13.42 31.12 -15.02
N MET A 523 13.87 30.75 -13.82
CA MET A 523 14.67 29.56 -13.54
C MET A 523 14.10 28.84 -12.31
N SER A 524 14.20 27.51 -12.29
CA SER A 524 13.87 26.69 -11.11
C SER A 524 15.11 25.96 -10.62
N TYR A 525 15.40 26.01 -9.31
CA TYR A 525 16.56 25.33 -8.72
C TYR A 525 16.10 24.19 -7.81
N ILE A 526 16.78 23.05 -7.86
CA ILE A 526 16.56 22.00 -6.86
C ILE A 526 17.27 22.33 -5.55
N ALA A 527 16.62 22.02 -4.44
CA ALA A 527 17.21 22.23 -3.12
C ALA A 527 18.40 21.30 -2.86
N ASP A 528 18.26 20.04 -3.29
CA ASP A 528 19.20 18.95 -3.06
C ASP A 528 19.18 18.00 -4.27
N ASN A 529 20.22 17.17 -4.45
CA ASN A 529 20.45 16.34 -5.64
C ASN A 529 20.12 14.85 -5.46
N ASP A 530 19.33 14.50 -4.44
CA ASP A 530 18.90 13.12 -4.21
C ASP A 530 17.95 12.61 -5.32
N SER A 531 17.73 11.29 -5.34
CA SER A 531 16.95 10.63 -6.39
C SER A 531 15.53 11.19 -6.55
N CYS A 532 14.86 11.50 -5.44
CA CYS A 532 13.49 12.02 -5.44
C CYS A 532 13.46 13.46 -5.97
N SER A 533 14.35 14.33 -5.49
CA SER A 533 14.43 15.73 -5.94
C SER A 533 14.74 15.85 -7.43
N VAL A 534 15.66 15.02 -7.94
CA VAL A 534 15.97 14.94 -9.38
C VAL A 534 14.77 14.40 -10.18
N ARG A 535 14.01 13.44 -9.64
CA ARG A 535 12.77 12.95 -10.28
C ARG A 535 11.70 14.06 -10.35
N VAL A 536 11.52 14.85 -9.29
CA VAL A 536 10.60 16.00 -9.27
C VAL A 536 11.02 17.04 -10.30
N ALA A 537 12.30 17.41 -10.31
CA ALA A 537 12.87 18.36 -11.28
C ALA A 537 12.61 17.95 -12.73
N ARG A 538 12.80 16.65 -13.03
CA ARG A 538 12.51 16.09 -14.35
C ARG A 538 11.03 16.26 -14.71
N ILE A 539 10.10 15.93 -13.81
CA ILE A 539 8.67 16.06 -14.09
C ILE A 539 8.27 17.52 -14.31
N VAL A 540 8.78 18.44 -13.49
CA VAL A 540 8.56 19.89 -13.66
C VAL A 540 9.03 20.35 -15.05
N HIS A 541 10.23 19.94 -15.45
CA HIS A 541 10.77 20.28 -16.77
C HIS A 541 9.97 19.65 -17.92
N GLU A 542 9.70 18.34 -17.86
CA GLU A 542 8.99 17.59 -18.90
C GLU A 542 7.55 18.10 -19.08
N LYS A 543 6.87 18.47 -17.99
CA LYS A 543 5.47 18.86 -18.01
C LYS A 543 5.25 20.33 -18.36
N LEU A 544 6.07 21.23 -17.83
CA LEU A 544 5.88 22.67 -18.00
C LEU A 544 6.83 23.29 -19.05
N GLY A 545 7.91 22.60 -19.41
CA GLY A 545 8.95 23.15 -20.29
C GLY A 545 9.73 24.31 -19.68
N VAL A 546 9.67 24.49 -18.35
CA VAL A 546 10.43 25.55 -17.66
C VAL A 546 11.90 25.14 -17.51
N PRO A 547 12.85 26.08 -17.53
CA PRO A 547 14.24 25.80 -17.20
C PRO A 547 14.38 25.29 -15.75
N VAL A 548 15.13 24.20 -15.57
CA VAL A 548 15.42 23.62 -14.26
C VAL A 548 16.91 23.35 -14.13
N ASP A 549 17.52 23.92 -13.10
CA ASP A 549 18.87 23.61 -12.67
C ASP A 549 18.86 22.44 -11.69
N THR A 550 19.58 21.38 -12.04
CA THR A 550 19.71 20.16 -11.23
C THR A 550 20.97 20.14 -10.36
N GLU A 551 21.75 21.23 -10.31
CA GLU A 551 22.75 21.41 -9.26
C GLU A 551 22.07 21.83 -7.95
N PRO A 552 22.46 21.24 -6.80
CA PRO A 552 21.88 21.59 -5.51
C PRO A 552 22.25 23.02 -5.11
N LEU A 553 21.41 23.65 -4.27
CA LEU A 553 21.69 24.99 -3.76
C LEU A 553 23.04 25.06 -3.02
N PRO A 554 23.77 26.18 -3.10
CA PRO A 554 25.16 26.24 -2.68
C PRO A 554 25.33 26.14 -1.17
N ILE A 555 26.18 25.20 -0.75
CA ILE A 555 26.66 25.08 0.63
C ILE A 555 28.17 25.32 0.61
N GLY A 556 28.62 26.38 1.29
CA GLY A 556 30.04 26.74 1.37
C GLY A 556 30.50 27.74 0.31
N ILE A 557 31.59 28.44 0.59
CA ILE A 557 32.00 29.62 -0.19
C ILE A 557 32.32 29.26 -1.64
N ARG A 558 32.93 28.10 -1.87
CA ARG A 558 33.26 27.62 -3.21
C ARG A 558 32.01 27.35 -4.04
N ALA A 559 31.02 26.68 -3.45
CA ALA A 559 29.74 26.42 -4.10
C ALA A 559 28.99 27.74 -4.36
N TYR A 560 29.00 28.67 -3.40
CA TYR A 560 28.34 29.97 -3.56
C TYR A 560 28.95 30.81 -4.68
N LYS A 561 30.28 30.83 -4.83
CA LYS A 561 30.95 31.52 -5.96
C LYS A 561 30.55 30.93 -7.32
N ARG A 562 30.47 29.60 -7.41
CA ARG A 562 30.02 28.91 -8.63
C ARG A 562 28.56 29.24 -8.94
N PHE A 563 27.70 29.12 -7.94
CA PHE A 563 26.28 29.46 -8.04
C PHE A 563 26.08 30.92 -8.44
N SER A 564 26.80 31.87 -7.82
CA SER A 564 26.74 33.29 -8.16
C SER A 564 27.10 33.54 -9.62
N LYS A 565 28.19 32.91 -10.10
CA LYS A 565 28.56 33.02 -11.53
C LYS A 565 27.44 32.53 -12.45
N LYS A 566 26.87 31.36 -12.13
CA LYS A 566 25.78 30.75 -12.90
C LYS A 566 24.52 31.62 -12.92
N VAL A 567 24.08 32.10 -11.76
CA VAL A 567 22.97 33.06 -11.63
C VAL A 567 23.27 34.34 -12.43
N GLY A 568 24.50 34.84 -12.39
CA GLY A 568 24.94 35.97 -13.19
C GLY A 568 24.71 35.77 -14.68
N GLU A 569 25.12 34.62 -15.22
CA GLU A 569 24.96 34.25 -16.62
C GLU A 569 23.47 34.04 -17.01
N GLU A 570 22.69 33.39 -16.13
CA GLU A 570 21.28 33.07 -16.37
C GLU A 570 20.37 34.32 -16.37
N PHE A 571 20.74 35.33 -15.58
CA PHE A 571 19.95 36.54 -15.37
C PHE A 571 20.55 37.78 -16.06
N GLY A 572 21.73 37.69 -16.66
CA GLY A 572 22.43 38.83 -17.29
C GLY A 572 22.85 39.89 -16.27
N ILE A 573 23.29 39.45 -15.09
CA ILE A 573 23.70 40.28 -13.95
C ILE A 573 25.10 39.91 -13.45
N GLU A 574 26.00 39.55 -14.36
CA GLU A 574 27.33 38.99 -14.08
C GLU A 574 28.17 39.89 -13.17
N GLU A 575 28.14 41.21 -13.38
CA GLU A 575 28.86 42.18 -12.54
C GLU A 575 28.34 42.17 -11.11
N LYS A 576 27.02 42.32 -10.94
CA LYS A 576 26.35 42.26 -9.64
C LYS A 576 26.57 40.93 -8.92
N ALA A 577 26.55 39.82 -9.66
CA ALA A 577 26.76 38.51 -9.10
C ALA A 577 28.22 38.28 -8.68
N ALA A 578 29.19 38.81 -9.42
CA ALA A 578 30.60 38.80 -9.03
C ALA A 578 30.86 39.65 -7.78
N GLU A 579 30.22 40.82 -7.68
CA GLU A 579 30.27 41.67 -6.48
C GLU A 579 29.69 40.97 -5.25
N ALA A 580 28.51 40.35 -5.39
CA ALA A 580 27.87 39.58 -4.33
C ALA A 580 28.77 38.42 -3.85
N ALA A 581 29.36 37.68 -4.78
CA ALA A 581 30.30 36.59 -4.48
C ALA A 581 31.55 37.08 -3.72
N ALA A 582 32.15 38.18 -4.17
CA ALA A 582 33.33 38.77 -3.53
C ALA A 582 33.01 39.30 -2.13
N GLU A 583 31.84 39.92 -1.95
CA GLU A 583 31.41 40.43 -0.65
C GLU A 583 31.16 39.28 0.35
N GLU A 584 30.49 38.22 -0.08
CA GLU A 584 30.23 37.07 0.78
C GLU A 584 31.53 36.32 1.13
N GLU A 585 32.49 36.23 0.19
CA GLU A 585 33.82 35.68 0.44
C GLU A 585 34.58 36.47 1.51
N ARG A 586 34.56 37.81 1.44
CA ARG A 586 35.17 38.68 2.47
C ARG A 586 34.55 38.44 3.84
N LYS A 587 33.21 38.36 3.93
CA LYS A 587 32.50 38.09 5.19
C LYS A 587 32.85 36.71 5.74
N TYR A 588 32.84 35.69 4.89
CA TYR A 588 33.16 34.32 5.28
C TYR A 588 34.57 34.23 5.89
N TYR A 589 35.59 34.69 5.18
CA TYR A 589 36.96 34.59 5.69
C TYR A 589 37.23 35.51 6.89
N ALA A 590 36.53 36.65 7.01
CA ALA A 590 36.58 37.48 8.21
C ALA A 590 36.03 36.75 9.45
N GLU A 591 34.99 35.93 9.29
CA GLU A 591 34.47 35.09 10.38
C GLU A 591 35.39 33.88 10.65
N ILE A 592 35.90 33.21 9.62
CA ILE A 592 36.89 32.12 9.77
C ILE A 592 38.12 32.59 10.53
N ALA A 593 38.65 33.78 10.23
CA ALA A 593 39.82 34.34 10.92
C ALA A 593 39.61 34.52 12.43
N LYS A 594 38.36 34.70 12.90
CA LYS A 594 38.03 34.79 14.32
C LYS A 594 38.01 33.43 15.02
N ILE A 595 37.71 32.37 14.28
CA ILE A 595 37.53 31.00 14.81
C ILE A 595 38.85 30.21 14.71
N LYS A 596 39.55 30.36 13.58
CA LYS A 596 40.77 29.63 13.20
C LYS A 596 41.83 29.53 14.32
N PRO A 597 42.18 30.59 15.09
CA PRO A 597 43.21 30.49 16.13
C PRO A 597 42.92 29.46 17.22
N ARG A 598 41.66 29.03 17.39
CA ARG A 598 41.26 28.02 18.37
C ARG A 598 41.41 26.57 17.85
N LEU A 599 41.50 26.41 16.53
CA LEU A 599 41.40 25.13 15.84
C LEU A 599 42.61 24.80 14.96
N GLU A 600 43.46 25.78 14.69
CA GLU A 600 44.64 25.59 13.84
C GLU A 600 45.55 24.46 14.36
N GLY A 601 45.93 23.55 13.45
CA GLY A 601 46.74 22.37 13.75
C GLY A 601 46.01 21.22 14.46
N LYS A 602 44.71 21.35 14.74
CA LYS A 602 43.92 20.27 15.35
C LYS A 602 43.63 19.16 14.36
N ARG A 603 43.81 17.91 14.80
CA ARG A 603 43.65 16.70 13.98
C ARG A 603 42.22 16.19 14.06
N VAL A 604 41.60 15.88 12.93
CA VAL A 604 40.18 15.55 12.86
C VAL A 604 39.87 14.31 12.03
N ILE A 605 38.98 13.47 12.57
CA ILE A 605 38.31 12.39 11.83
C ILE A 605 36.91 12.87 11.45
N ILE A 606 36.52 12.65 10.19
CA ILE A 606 35.14 12.86 9.73
C ILE A 606 34.49 11.49 9.56
N GLU A 607 33.43 11.22 10.33
CA GLU A 607 32.64 9.99 10.25
C GLU A 607 31.31 10.28 9.53
N ASN A 608 31.14 9.75 8.32
CA ASN A 608 29.95 9.90 7.50
C ASN A 608 29.25 8.54 7.27
N ARG A 609 28.19 8.28 8.04
CA ARG A 609 27.42 7.02 7.98
C ARG A 609 26.10 7.10 7.21
N PHE A 610 25.61 8.31 6.97
CA PHE A 610 24.37 8.56 6.22
C PHE A 610 24.62 8.93 4.75
N HIS A 611 25.86 8.80 4.26
CA HIS A 611 26.22 9.06 2.86
C HIS A 611 25.86 10.49 2.38
N GLU A 612 25.91 11.47 3.28
CA GLU A 612 25.65 12.89 2.95
C GLU A 612 26.84 13.49 2.17
N ASP A 613 26.60 14.56 1.39
CA ASP A 613 27.69 15.39 0.85
C ASP A 613 28.46 16.05 2.02
N ILE A 614 29.76 15.77 2.09
CA ILE A 614 30.68 16.28 3.13
C ILE A 614 31.70 17.27 2.58
N ASP A 615 31.63 17.65 1.31
CA ASP A 615 32.62 18.55 0.72
C ASP A 615 32.62 19.92 1.42
N TRP A 616 31.45 20.41 1.83
CA TRP A 616 31.34 21.64 2.64
C TRP A 616 32.05 21.53 3.99
N LEU A 617 32.07 20.32 4.57
CA LEU A 617 32.67 20.05 5.87
C LEU A 617 34.19 19.96 5.73
N ILE A 618 34.67 19.28 4.69
CA ILE A 618 36.09 19.22 4.33
C ILE A 618 36.63 20.65 4.08
N GLU A 619 35.89 21.46 3.32
CA GLU A 619 36.24 22.86 3.04
C GLU A 619 36.30 23.69 4.33
N LEU A 620 35.25 23.64 5.17
CA LEU A 620 35.22 24.37 6.44
C LEU A 620 36.40 24.02 7.35
N VAL A 621 36.65 22.72 7.54
CA VAL A 621 37.71 22.22 8.42
C VAL A 621 39.09 22.65 7.92
N THR A 622 39.30 22.59 6.60
CA THR A 622 40.53 23.05 5.96
C THR A 622 40.73 24.56 6.15
N ASP A 623 39.68 25.36 5.94
CA ASP A 623 39.71 26.82 6.13
C ASP A 623 39.99 27.22 7.59
N LEU A 624 39.52 26.42 8.55
CA LEU A 624 39.82 26.57 9.98
C LEU A 624 41.24 26.13 10.36
N GLY A 625 42.05 25.68 9.41
CA GLY A 625 43.45 25.29 9.62
C GLY A 625 43.62 23.95 10.33
N MET A 626 42.61 23.09 10.31
CA MET A 626 42.65 21.76 10.91
C MET A 626 43.24 20.73 9.94
N GLU A 627 43.79 19.64 10.47
CA GLU A 627 44.36 18.53 9.71
C GLU A 627 43.37 17.36 9.65
N ILE A 628 42.82 17.09 8.46
CA ILE A 628 41.94 15.93 8.23
C ILE A 628 42.83 14.68 8.14
N VAL A 629 42.81 13.85 9.18
CA VAL A 629 43.64 12.63 9.24
C VAL A 629 42.94 11.42 8.65
N LEU A 630 41.61 11.40 8.67
CA LEU A 630 40.80 10.31 8.14
C LEU A 630 39.37 10.79 7.83
N VAL A 631 38.84 10.31 6.70
CA VAL A 631 37.41 10.35 6.39
C VAL A 631 36.89 8.92 6.32
N GLU A 632 35.94 8.59 7.20
CA GLU A 632 35.30 7.28 7.23
C GLU A 632 33.93 7.33 6.56
N LEU A 633 33.70 6.39 5.66
CA LEU A 633 32.44 6.17 4.99
C LEU A 633 31.88 4.82 5.48
N GLY A 634 30.64 4.79 5.95
CA GLY A 634 30.02 3.56 6.47
C GLY A 634 28.56 3.41 6.07
N GLN A 635 28.06 2.17 6.05
CA GLN A 635 26.66 1.85 5.76
C GLN A 635 25.85 1.69 7.04
N LEU A 636 24.93 2.63 7.30
CA LEU A 636 23.89 2.46 8.33
C LEU A 636 22.52 2.10 7.73
N ASN A 637 22.31 2.28 6.42
CA ASN A 637 21.04 2.05 5.75
C ASN A 637 21.15 1.08 4.56
N THR A 638 20.13 0.24 4.41
CA THR A 638 19.91 -0.67 3.26
C THR A 638 19.50 0.05 1.97
N ARG A 639 19.55 1.39 1.94
CA ARG A 639 19.17 2.18 0.76
C ARG A 639 20.28 2.13 -0.28
N LYS A 640 19.94 1.72 -1.50
CA LYS A 640 20.82 1.58 -2.67
C LYS A 640 21.35 2.91 -3.25
N GLU A 641 21.32 4.01 -2.50
CA GLU A 641 21.87 5.28 -3.00
C GLU A 641 23.39 5.25 -2.81
N LYS A 642 24.13 5.28 -3.91
CA LYS A 642 25.59 5.49 -3.87
C LYS A 642 25.83 6.89 -3.33
N SER A 643 26.78 7.03 -2.39
CA SER A 643 27.22 8.36 -1.97
C SER A 643 27.69 9.16 -3.18
N PRO A 644 27.41 10.47 -3.23
CA PRO A 644 28.15 11.33 -4.13
C PRO A 644 29.64 11.22 -3.78
N GLU A 645 30.46 10.96 -4.80
CA GLU A 645 31.90 10.86 -4.64
C GLU A 645 32.45 12.25 -4.29
N SER A 646 33.17 12.38 -3.17
CA SER A 646 33.73 13.66 -2.73
C SER A 646 34.70 14.21 -3.76
N ARG A 647 34.62 15.51 -4.04
CA ARG A 647 35.59 16.19 -4.93
C ARG A 647 37.02 16.14 -4.39
N TYR A 648 37.18 15.84 -3.11
CA TYR A 648 38.46 15.76 -2.42
C TYR A 648 38.98 14.32 -2.29
N ALA A 649 38.31 13.32 -2.87
CA ALA A 649 38.77 11.93 -2.85
C ALA A 649 40.20 11.76 -3.41
N SER A 650 40.59 12.58 -4.39
CA SER A 650 41.94 12.57 -4.99
C SER A 650 42.92 13.60 -4.39
N SER A 651 42.55 14.28 -3.30
CA SER A 651 43.35 15.36 -2.71
C SER A 651 44.48 14.89 -1.77
N GLY A 652 44.65 13.57 -1.62
CA GLY A 652 45.59 12.96 -0.68
C GLY A 652 45.04 12.77 0.74
N ILE A 653 43.80 13.17 0.99
CA ILE A 653 43.05 12.81 2.20
C ILE A 653 42.79 11.29 2.21
N LEU A 654 42.98 10.66 3.36
CA LEU A 654 42.71 9.24 3.53
C LEU A 654 41.20 8.99 3.68
N PHE A 655 40.61 8.27 2.72
CA PHE A 655 39.24 7.77 2.80
C PHE A 655 39.25 6.27 3.13
N ARG A 656 38.36 5.83 4.03
CA ARG A 656 38.15 4.40 4.35
C ARG A 656 36.66 4.06 4.27
N ASP A 657 36.31 3.12 3.41
CA ASP A 657 34.94 2.63 3.20
C ASP A 657 34.57 1.46 4.15
N GLU A 658 33.28 1.17 4.24
CA GLU A 658 32.68 0.00 4.93
C GLU A 658 33.07 -0.15 6.40
N ARG A 659 33.43 0.95 7.07
CA ARG A 659 33.86 0.91 8.47
C ARG A 659 32.68 0.59 9.40
N THR A 660 32.94 -0.18 10.44
CA THR A 660 32.02 -0.43 11.55
C THR A 660 32.39 0.45 12.76
N TYR A 661 31.56 0.41 13.80
CA TYR A 661 31.88 1.11 15.05
C TYR A 661 33.22 0.67 15.68
N ILE A 662 33.51 -0.63 15.63
CA ILE A 662 34.74 -1.18 16.21
C ILE A 662 35.97 -0.60 15.50
N ASP A 663 35.82 -0.34 14.21
CA ASP A 663 36.88 0.22 13.39
C ASP A 663 37.22 1.66 13.77
N VAL A 664 36.23 2.48 14.17
CA VAL A 664 36.47 3.86 14.65
C VAL A 664 37.33 3.88 15.89
N LEU A 665 37.10 2.94 16.83
CA LEU A 665 37.92 2.84 18.04
C LEU A 665 39.38 2.47 17.72
N SER A 666 39.59 1.70 16.65
CA SER A 666 40.94 1.42 16.14
C SER A 666 41.54 2.67 15.47
N ASP A 667 40.75 3.40 14.69
CA ASP A 667 41.18 4.63 14.01
C ASP A 667 41.55 5.74 15.00
N ILE A 668 40.82 5.87 16.11
CA ILE A 668 41.15 6.81 17.18
C ILE A 668 42.54 6.49 17.76
N LYS A 669 42.86 5.21 17.96
CA LYS A 669 44.17 4.79 18.47
C LYS A 669 45.28 5.00 17.43
N GLU A 670 45.02 4.66 16.17
CA GLU A 670 45.97 4.80 15.06
C GLU A 670 46.30 6.27 14.79
N PHE A 671 45.27 7.12 14.68
CA PHE A 671 45.41 8.49 14.24
C PHE A 671 45.44 9.51 15.37
N SER A 672 45.07 9.17 16.62
CA SER A 672 45.08 10.10 17.76
C SER A 672 44.49 11.50 17.44
N PRO A 673 43.22 11.58 17.00
CA PRO A 673 42.60 12.85 16.65
C PRO A 673 42.28 13.71 17.88
N ASP A 674 42.26 15.03 17.70
CA ASP A 674 41.77 15.96 18.72
C ASP A 674 40.25 15.93 18.84
N ILE A 675 39.56 15.75 17.69
CA ILE A 675 38.11 15.78 17.56
C ILE A 675 37.60 14.84 16.45
N ILE A 676 36.39 14.30 16.64
CA ILE A 676 35.64 13.51 15.67
C ILE A 676 34.36 14.29 15.30
N LEU A 677 34.14 14.50 14.01
CA LEU A 677 32.90 15.06 13.49
C LEU A 677 32.06 13.89 12.96
N SER A 678 30.93 13.59 13.60
CA SER A 678 30.08 12.44 13.25
C SER A 678 28.68 12.89 12.85
N ASN A 679 28.08 12.28 11.82
CA ASN A 679 26.65 12.47 11.53
C ASN A 679 25.74 11.45 12.21
N THR A 680 26.26 10.68 13.19
CA THR A 680 25.47 9.79 14.03
C THR A 680 25.19 10.39 15.41
N LEU A 681 24.05 10.01 16.02
CA LEU A 681 23.67 10.43 17.38
C LEU A 681 24.49 9.64 18.42
N ARG A 682 25.77 9.98 18.59
CA ARG A 682 26.65 9.38 19.60
C ARG A 682 27.37 10.44 20.40
N ALA A 683 27.35 10.29 21.72
CA ALA A 683 27.84 11.30 22.66
C ALA A 683 29.28 11.07 23.13
N GLU A 684 29.81 9.84 23.08
CA GLU A 684 31.05 9.50 23.77
C GLU A 684 31.93 8.52 22.98
N TYR A 685 33.20 8.91 22.79
CA TYR A 685 34.31 8.03 22.44
C TYR A 685 35.36 8.17 23.55
N GLU A 686 35.13 7.52 24.70
CA GLU A 686 35.97 7.43 25.93
C GLU A 686 36.74 8.70 26.37
N GLU A 687 37.65 9.27 25.56
CA GLU A 687 38.47 10.47 25.85
C GLU A 687 38.62 11.46 24.67
N THR A 688 38.08 11.15 23.49
CA THR A 688 38.16 11.99 22.28
C THR A 688 36.90 12.83 22.14
N CYS A 689 37.07 14.13 21.86
CA CYS A 689 35.95 15.04 21.66
C CYS A 689 35.15 14.60 20.43
N CYS A 690 33.84 14.45 20.57
CA CYS A 690 32.94 14.09 19.47
C CYS A 690 31.84 15.14 19.34
N ILE A 691 31.56 15.56 18.11
CA ILE A 691 30.49 16.50 17.81
C ILE A 691 29.64 16.01 16.65
N GLY A 692 28.33 16.03 16.88
CA GLY A 692 27.33 15.76 15.86
C GLY A 692 27.28 16.86 14.79
N TYR A 693 27.35 16.49 13.52
CA TYR A 693 27.05 17.36 12.39
C TYR A 693 25.84 16.86 11.59
N SER A 694 25.27 17.76 10.81
CA SER A 694 24.21 17.50 9.83
C SER A 694 24.34 18.53 8.72
N ASN A 695 23.78 18.28 7.54
CA ASN A 695 23.70 19.28 6.48
C ASN A 695 23.28 20.68 7.04
N PRO A 696 24.11 21.73 6.86
CA PRO A 696 23.87 23.04 7.45
C PRO A 696 22.72 23.81 6.77
N GLY A 697 22.33 23.41 5.56
CA GLY A 697 21.46 24.15 4.65
C GLY A 697 22.25 25.11 3.75
N PRO A 698 21.59 25.73 2.77
CA PRO A 698 22.24 26.61 1.79
C PRO A 698 22.81 27.89 2.44
N GLY A 699 23.84 28.44 1.80
CA GLY A 699 24.54 29.63 2.26
C GLY A 699 25.63 29.37 3.32
N MET A 700 26.18 30.44 3.89
CA MET A 700 27.36 30.36 4.77
C MET A 700 27.02 30.28 6.26
N LYS A 701 25.84 30.77 6.65
CA LYS A 701 25.45 30.96 8.05
C LYS A 701 25.50 29.65 8.85
N GLY A 702 24.94 28.57 8.32
CA GLY A 702 24.93 27.26 8.98
C GLY A 702 26.34 26.70 9.19
N ILE A 703 27.21 26.88 8.19
CA ILE A 703 28.60 26.44 8.20
C ILE A 703 29.40 27.21 9.26
N LEU A 704 29.29 28.55 9.26
CA LEU A 704 29.98 29.40 10.22
C LEU A 704 29.51 29.15 11.66
N ASN A 705 28.20 28.91 11.85
CA ASN A 705 27.67 28.53 13.17
C ASN A 705 28.24 27.18 13.64
N PHE A 706 28.40 26.22 12.74
CA PHE A 706 29.02 24.94 13.07
C PHE A 706 30.51 25.10 13.39
N GLY A 707 31.25 25.88 12.61
CA GLY A 707 32.66 26.22 12.89
C GLY A 707 32.84 26.90 14.27
N LYS A 708 31.98 27.86 14.61
CA LYS A 708 31.95 28.49 15.94
C LYS A 708 31.72 27.46 17.04
N LYS A 709 30.76 26.55 16.85
CA LYS A 709 30.46 25.47 17.79
C LYS A 709 31.65 24.55 18.01
N ILE A 710 32.39 24.17 16.97
CA ILE A 710 33.63 23.40 17.09
C ILE A 710 34.66 24.19 17.91
N GLY A 711 34.87 25.46 17.56
CA GLY A 711 35.80 26.36 18.25
C GLY A 711 35.49 26.54 19.74
N ASP A 712 34.22 26.70 20.09
CA ASP A 712 33.76 26.85 21.47
C ASP A 712 33.88 25.53 22.25
N LEU A 713 33.57 24.39 21.63
CA LEU A 713 33.71 23.07 22.24
C LEU A 713 35.16 22.75 22.61
N MET A 714 36.13 23.14 21.77
CA MET A 714 37.55 22.92 22.05
C MET A 714 38.09 23.76 23.22
N LEU A 715 37.34 24.77 23.69
CA LEU A 715 37.66 25.52 24.91
C LEU A 715 37.12 24.85 26.19
N ILE A 716 36.21 23.89 26.05
CA ILE A 716 35.65 23.18 27.20
C ILE A 716 36.70 22.17 27.68
N PRO A 717 37.12 22.22 28.96
CA PRO A 717 38.11 21.28 29.48
C PRO A 717 37.55 19.85 29.42
N LYS A 718 38.30 18.93 28.79
CA LYS A 718 37.97 17.50 28.68
C LYS A 718 37.93 16.80 30.05
N THR A 719 38.59 17.38 31.03
CA THR A 719 38.84 16.86 32.37
C THR A 719 38.25 17.86 33.36
N GLU A 720 37.45 17.37 34.31
CA GLU A 720 36.87 18.24 35.35
C GLU A 720 38.00 18.72 36.26
N GLY A 721 38.19 20.04 36.38
CA GLY A 721 39.31 20.63 37.13
C GLY A 721 39.38 20.29 38.63
N TRP A 722 38.35 19.64 39.20
CA TRP A 722 38.38 19.10 40.57
C TRP A 722 39.01 17.70 40.68
N ARG A 723 39.19 17.00 39.55
CA ARG A 723 39.93 15.72 39.47
C ARG A 723 41.44 15.91 39.35
N ASP A 724 41.89 17.09 38.95
CA ASP A 724 43.29 17.51 38.98
C ASP A 724 43.62 18.21 40.32
N ILE A 725 43.56 17.44 41.41
CA ILE A 725 44.33 17.77 42.63
C ILE A 725 45.55 16.86 42.62
N ARG A 726 46.65 17.36 42.06
CA ARG A 726 48.00 16.87 42.37
C ARG A 726 48.68 17.81 43.35
#